data_AF-A0A813J6J1-F1
#
_entry.id   AF-A0A813J6J1-F1
#
_cell.length_a   1.000
_cell.length_b   1.000
_cell.length_c   1.000
_cell.angle_alpha   90.00
_cell.angle_beta   90.00
_cell.angle_gamma   90.00
#
_symmetry.space_group_name_H-M   'P 1'
#
loop_
_entity.id
_entity.type
_entity.pdbx_description
1 polymer ?
#
loop_
_entity_poly.entity_id
_entity_poly.type
_entity_poly.pdbx_seq_one_letter_code
_entity_poly.pdbx_strand_id
1 'polypeptide(L)'
;MQAGGFYSSGKGFQKVGMICLLLEKFFTLQDVQTQECVGWLAGSFQCYYDPANGKHCLGASASYYDQDWGGLVDRIGWDKKDGNCDFGNVDYNDHHYHFGYFVVSAAILAKLKPDMLQQPLFVGYVNTLIRDTTNPSTDDLHFPRFRTFDWFDLHSWSHGIVPAFDGKDQESTSEELNLHYGLTLWGKVTGDEGVHRLGATMLTLAANTVREFFLMKTGNPYHPADFVKNHVTGIFLQGKVDYTTWFGRAPEFIHGIQMLPLSPALMLTRKPDFCKEEWDDILSKVDLDGIAKPWDSVLLTGSLAILDPELAYSKLRALGEGDMDGGLSRAWALYWAAVRPGELTPAAGQFSAAPRELTPVGNSTPAAGNSTPAAEATSTAAPRVAAEAASLLKVVGAGSAADASVFPPKKGHPNHSPDRTLLEAPVQTNKFWTNWAGSGGADLFPIFPMPYILSWGGSTGSHRLEVAHSSHVTMYSKAHPDRMKTYLSPNVPDLFLAAKESVLEAPVIVGEGLFGVHVEVASRGGAKISFPIFNGMAYISGNYSGGLTPLVSHEHGLEKQTKASPGIWSFFNRRHIEYRVYVLNHKVLLVDNTYEFDTAGRLNQQLDGWVRIARVLAEGDRKILDAHAEAVVVGCELDVSADGSGVHYKFQKVGPSSVKLLHLAYGHHLQLMGM
;
A
#
# COMPACT_ATOMS: atom_id res chain seq x y z
N MET A 1 -22.43 14.84 -16.60
CA MET A 1 -21.74 13.67 -15.99
C MET A 1 -22.23 12.43 -16.73
N GLN A 2 -21.32 11.66 -17.31
CA GLN A 2 -21.65 10.34 -17.88
C GLN A 2 -21.99 9.38 -16.73
N ALA A 3 -22.86 8.40 -16.99
CA ALA A 3 -23.03 7.25 -16.11
C ALA A 3 -21.71 6.46 -16.10
N GLY A 4 -20.89 6.64 -15.06
CA GLY A 4 -19.60 5.97 -14.92
C GLY A 4 -19.34 5.61 -13.45
N GLY A 5 -18.50 4.59 -13.23
CA GLY A 5 -18.06 4.18 -11.90
C GLY A 5 -17.22 5.25 -11.20
N PHE A 6 -16.59 4.90 -10.08
CA PHE A 6 -15.79 5.84 -9.31
C PHE A 6 -14.58 6.35 -10.10
N TYR A 7 -13.93 5.55 -10.94
CA TYR A 7 -12.69 5.97 -11.60
C TYR A 7 -12.89 7.14 -12.56
N SER A 8 -13.74 6.94 -13.57
CA SER A 8 -13.98 7.95 -14.61
C SER A 8 -14.62 9.21 -14.03
N SER A 9 -15.52 9.03 -13.06
CA SER A 9 -16.17 10.14 -12.37
C SER A 9 -15.15 10.91 -11.53
N GLY A 10 -14.34 10.23 -10.72
CA GLY A 10 -13.29 10.83 -9.90
C GLY A 10 -12.32 11.69 -10.73
N LYS A 11 -11.81 11.16 -11.85
CA LYS A 11 -10.97 11.94 -12.79
C LYS A 11 -11.67 13.22 -13.25
N GLY A 12 -12.96 13.14 -13.58
CA GLY A 12 -13.78 14.31 -13.93
C GLY A 12 -13.93 15.32 -12.80
N PHE A 13 -14.16 14.85 -11.57
CA PHE A 13 -14.27 15.71 -10.38
C PHE A 13 -12.98 16.50 -10.16
N GLN A 14 -11.82 15.84 -10.20
CA GLN A 14 -10.55 16.52 -9.95
C GLN A 14 -10.21 17.48 -11.10
N LYS A 15 -10.49 17.11 -12.35
CA LYS A 15 -10.36 18.01 -13.50
C LYS A 15 -11.14 19.32 -13.31
N VAL A 16 -12.41 19.22 -12.89
CA VAL A 16 -13.25 20.39 -12.60
C VAL A 16 -12.72 21.17 -11.40
N GLY A 17 -12.35 20.48 -10.31
CA GLY A 17 -11.79 21.10 -9.12
C GLY A 17 -10.54 21.94 -9.42
N MET A 18 -9.62 21.43 -10.24
CA MET A 18 -8.42 22.17 -10.65
C MET A 18 -8.77 23.41 -11.49
N ILE A 19 -9.80 23.35 -12.34
CA ILE A 19 -10.31 24.53 -13.06
C ILE A 19 -10.87 25.56 -12.07
N CYS A 20 -11.69 25.15 -11.10
CA CYS A 20 -12.25 26.09 -10.14
C CYS A 20 -11.16 26.77 -9.28
N LEU A 21 -10.08 26.07 -8.95
CA LEU A 21 -8.90 26.67 -8.31
C LEU A 21 -8.21 27.71 -9.18
N LEU A 22 -8.05 27.44 -10.49
CA LEU A 22 -7.48 28.43 -11.39
C LEU A 22 -8.36 29.66 -11.54
N LEU A 23 -9.68 29.46 -11.66
CA LEU A 23 -10.63 30.56 -11.74
C LEU A 23 -10.54 31.45 -10.48
N GLU A 24 -10.52 30.85 -9.29
CA GLU A 24 -10.33 31.61 -8.05
C GLU A 24 -8.99 32.35 -8.02
N LYS A 25 -7.90 31.72 -8.47
CA LYS A 25 -6.57 32.34 -8.52
C LYS A 25 -6.52 33.57 -9.44
N PHE A 26 -7.17 33.51 -10.61
CA PHE A 26 -7.06 34.56 -11.63
C PHE A 26 -8.20 35.59 -11.60
N PHE A 27 -9.38 35.22 -11.13
CA PHE A 27 -10.59 36.07 -11.13
C PHE A 27 -11.16 36.37 -9.75
N THR A 28 -10.61 35.78 -8.67
CA THR A 28 -11.10 35.81 -7.28
C THR A 28 -12.28 34.89 -7.00
N LEU A 29 -12.54 34.61 -5.73
CA LEU A 29 -13.65 33.76 -5.33
C LEU A 29 -15.02 34.36 -5.66
N GLN A 30 -15.18 35.68 -5.65
CA GLN A 30 -16.47 36.36 -5.87
C GLN A 30 -16.87 36.44 -7.35
N ASP A 31 -15.96 36.10 -8.28
CA ASP A 31 -16.25 36.10 -9.70
C ASP A 31 -17.36 35.10 -10.06
N VAL A 32 -18.19 35.49 -11.03
CA VAL A 32 -19.37 34.73 -11.45
C VAL A 32 -18.97 33.37 -12.02
N GLN A 33 -17.92 33.29 -12.84
CA GLN A 33 -17.47 32.04 -13.44
C GLN A 33 -16.88 31.10 -12.37
N THR A 34 -16.15 31.68 -11.41
CA THR A 34 -15.63 30.93 -10.26
C THR A 34 -16.78 30.33 -9.44
N GLN A 35 -17.79 31.13 -9.11
CA GLN A 35 -18.96 30.66 -8.35
C GLN A 35 -19.79 29.62 -9.13
N GLU A 36 -19.95 29.77 -10.45
CA GLU A 36 -20.58 28.77 -11.30
C GLU A 36 -19.82 27.44 -11.27
N CYS A 37 -18.49 27.47 -11.43
CA CYS A 37 -17.65 26.27 -11.36
C CYS A 37 -17.77 25.56 -10.00
N VAL A 38 -17.69 26.32 -8.91
CA VAL A 38 -17.85 25.81 -7.53
C VAL A 38 -19.25 25.23 -7.34
N GLY A 39 -20.29 25.86 -7.91
CA GLY A 39 -21.66 25.37 -7.91
C GLY A 39 -21.79 24.02 -8.63
N TRP A 40 -21.15 23.86 -9.80
CA TRP A 40 -21.13 22.58 -10.53
C TRP A 40 -20.44 21.48 -9.73
N LEU A 41 -19.29 21.77 -9.11
CA LEU A 41 -18.59 20.79 -8.29
C LEU A 41 -19.42 20.37 -7.07
N ALA A 42 -20.04 21.34 -6.37
CA ALA A 42 -20.93 21.08 -5.24
C ALA A 42 -22.16 20.22 -5.64
N GLY A 43 -22.83 20.58 -6.73
CA GLY A 43 -23.97 19.81 -7.26
C GLY A 43 -23.57 18.41 -7.69
N SER A 44 -22.36 18.24 -8.23
CA SER A 44 -21.82 16.92 -8.59
C SER A 44 -21.62 16.03 -7.35
N PHE A 45 -21.05 16.55 -6.27
CA PHE A 45 -20.96 15.80 -5.02
C PHE A 45 -22.33 15.47 -4.43
N GLN A 46 -23.29 16.40 -4.49
CA GLN A 46 -24.65 16.18 -3.99
C GLN A 46 -25.31 14.98 -4.67
N CYS A 47 -25.06 14.76 -5.97
CA CYS A 47 -25.51 13.56 -6.66
C CYS A 47 -25.05 12.27 -5.94
N TYR A 48 -23.81 12.22 -5.45
CA TYR A 48 -23.24 11.01 -4.84
C TYR A 48 -23.68 10.77 -3.39
N TYR A 49 -23.77 11.82 -2.56
CA TYR A 49 -24.05 11.67 -1.13
C TYR A 49 -25.51 11.90 -0.72
N ASP A 50 -26.37 12.44 -1.60
CA ASP A 50 -27.75 12.76 -1.28
C ASP A 50 -28.71 12.19 -2.34
N PRO A 51 -29.05 10.90 -2.25
CA PRO A 51 -29.93 10.25 -3.23
C PRO A 51 -31.38 10.78 -3.20
N ALA A 52 -31.78 11.53 -2.17
CA ALA A 52 -33.11 12.13 -2.08
C ALA A 52 -33.22 13.37 -2.96
N ASN A 53 -32.20 14.23 -2.96
CA ASN A 53 -32.14 15.46 -3.77
C ASN A 53 -31.36 15.30 -5.08
N GLY A 54 -30.54 14.25 -5.20
CA GLY A 54 -29.81 13.84 -6.39
C GLY A 54 -30.62 13.06 -7.42
N LYS A 55 -31.96 12.95 -7.28
CA LYS A 55 -32.83 12.15 -8.17
C LYS A 55 -32.81 12.57 -9.65
N HIS A 56 -32.40 13.81 -9.94
CA HIS A 56 -32.22 14.31 -11.31
C HIS A 56 -30.86 13.93 -11.91
N CYS A 57 -29.97 13.37 -11.09
CA CYS A 57 -28.67 12.87 -11.51
C CYS A 57 -28.82 11.42 -12.01
N LEU A 58 -28.54 11.21 -13.30
CA LEU A 58 -28.53 9.87 -13.90
C LEU A 58 -27.46 9.02 -13.20
N GLY A 59 -27.88 8.01 -12.41
CA GLY A 59 -26.98 6.99 -11.84
C GLY A 59 -26.44 7.28 -10.42
N ALA A 60 -26.99 8.24 -9.70
CA ALA A 60 -26.39 8.70 -8.44
C ALA A 60 -26.89 7.91 -7.21
N SER A 61 -26.27 6.76 -7.02
CA SER A 61 -26.12 5.99 -5.76
C SER A 61 -25.18 4.85 -6.12
N ALA A 62 -23.88 5.17 -6.21
CA ALA A 62 -22.91 4.36 -6.95
C ALA A 62 -22.23 3.26 -6.14
N SER A 63 -22.60 3.06 -4.87
CA SER A 63 -21.96 2.03 -4.04
C SER A 63 -22.90 1.37 -3.06
N TYR A 64 -22.51 0.17 -2.66
CA TYR A 64 -23.01 -0.51 -1.47
C TYR A 64 -21.94 -0.53 -0.39
N TYR A 65 -22.36 -0.78 0.85
CA TYR A 65 -21.45 -1.24 1.90
C TYR A 65 -21.53 -2.77 1.97
N ASP A 66 -20.47 -3.45 1.59
CA ASP A 66 -20.36 -4.91 1.66
C ASP A 66 -20.08 -5.36 3.09
N GLN A 67 -21.01 -6.14 3.64
CA GLN A 67 -20.96 -6.64 5.01
C GLN A 67 -20.12 -7.91 5.18
N ASP A 68 -19.71 -8.57 4.09
CA ASP A 68 -18.91 -9.79 4.18
C ASP A 68 -17.42 -9.45 4.36
N TRP A 69 -16.89 -8.48 3.61
CA TRP A 69 -15.52 -8.00 3.75
C TRP A 69 -15.40 -6.70 4.56
N GLY A 70 -16.46 -5.90 4.67
CA GLY A 70 -16.48 -4.64 5.40
C GLY A 70 -15.83 -3.50 4.62
N GLY A 71 -16.54 -2.96 3.63
CA GLY A 71 -16.05 -1.84 2.83
C GLY A 71 -17.03 -1.35 1.76
N LEU A 72 -16.63 -0.32 1.03
CA LEU A 72 -17.43 0.25 -0.05
C LEU A 72 -17.17 -0.48 -1.36
N VAL A 73 -18.20 -0.76 -2.15
CA VAL A 73 -18.04 -1.45 -3.44
C VAL A 73 -18.91 -0.81 -4.51
N ASP A 74 -18.41 -0.74 -5.76
CA ASP A 74 -19.18 -0.23 -6.90
C ASP A 74 -20.49 -1.02 -7.08
N ARG A 75 -21.59 -0.27 -7.12
CA ARG A 75 -22.93 -0.84 -7.23
C ARG A 75 -23.16 -1.52 -8.58
N ILE A 76 -22.61 -0.96 -9.66
CA ILE A 76 -22.84 -1.51 -11.01
C ILE A 76 -22.19 -2.87 -11.12
N GLY A 77 -20.94 -3.01 -10.67
CA GLY A 77 -20.23 -4.28 -10.58
C GLY A 77 -20.97 -5.26 -9.67
N TRP A 78 -21.49 -4.81 -8.53
CA TRP A 78 -22.26 -5.65 -7.63
C TRP A 78 -23.55 -6.19 -8.27
N ASP A 79 -24.40 -5.29 -8.78
CA ASP A 79 -25.72 -5.63 -9.33
C ASP A 79 -25.59 -6.51 -10.60
N LYS A 80 -24.54 -6.29 -11.40
CA LYS A 80 -24.24 -7.10 -12.59
C LYS A 80 -23.45 -8.37 -12.31
N LYS A 81 -22.86 -8.51 -11.11
CA LYS A 81 -21.91 -9.58 -10.76
C LYS A 81 -20.72 -9.63 -11.73
N ASP A 82 -20.17 -8.46 -12.03
CA ASP A 82 -19.07 -8.29 -12.96
C ASP A 82 -17.89 -7.66 -12.24
N GLY A 83 -16.91 -8.50 -11.91
CA GLY A 83 -15.65 -8.12 -11.27
C GLY A 83 -14.74 -7.24 -12.11
N ASN A 84 -15.06 -6.96 -13.38
CA ASN A 84 -14.29 -6.01 -14.21
C ASN A 84 -14.94 -4.63 -14.29
N CYS A 85 -16.17 -4.46 -13.78
CA CYS A 85 -16.81 -3.15 -13.73
C CYS A 85 -15.99 -2.19 -12.88
N ASP A 86 -15.84 -0.96 -13.39
CA ASP A 86 -15.01 0.07 -12.77
C ASP A 86 -13.65 -0.49 -12.35
N PHE A 87 -12.96 -1.16 -13.29
CA PHE A 87 -11.60 -1.70 -13.10
C PHE A 87 -11.47 -2.68 -11.91
N GLY A 88 -12.58 -3.29 -11.50
CA GLY A 88 -12.63 -4.23 -10.38
C GLY A 88 -12.81 -3.60 -9.01
N ASN A 89 -13.34 -2.37 -8.96
CA ASN A 89 -13.70 -1.74 -7.70
C ASN A 89 -14.63 -2.61 -6.83
N VAL A 90 -15.59 -3.33 -7.43
CA VAL A 90 -16.44 -4.26 -6.67
C VAL A 90 -15.64 -5.35 -5.95
N ASP A 91 -14.49 -5.76 -6.51
CA ASP A 91 -13.58 -6.74 -5.92
C ASP A 91 -12.42 -6.08 -5.16
N TYR A 92 -12.62 -4.85 -4.67
CA TYR A 92 -11.65 -4.09 -3.88
C TYR A 92 -10.37 -3.68 -4.62
N ASN A 93 -10.37 -3.70 -5.95
CA ASN A 93 -9.27 -3.12 -6.72
C ASN A 93 -9.33 -1.59 -6.66
N ASP A 94 -8.17 -0.96 -6.54
CA ASP A 94 -7.97 0.46 -6.88
C ASP A 94 -8.78 1.47 -6.05
N HIS A 95 -9.28 1.11 -4.87
CA HIS A 95 -10.04 2.02 -4.01
C HIS A 95 -9.27 3.31 -3.69
N HIS A 96 -7.96 3.21 -3.41
CA HIS A 96 -7.09 4.36 -3.20
C HIS A 96 -6.96 5.25 -4.45
N TYR A 97 -6.87 4.67 -5.64
CA TYR A 97 -6.86 5.44 -6.89
C TYR A 97 -8.21 6.15 -7.09
N HIS A 98 -9.30 5.40 -7.01
CA HIS A 98 -10.65 5.86 -7.31
C HIS A 98 -11.10 6.94 -6.33
N PHE A 99 -11.01 6.64 -5.03
CA PHE A 99 -11.50 7.52 -3.98
C PHE A 99 -10.55 8.71 -3.74
N GLY A 100 -9.26 8.56 -4.03
CA GLY A 100 -8.28 9.66 -3.95
C GLY A 100 -8.69 10.89 -4.76
N TYR A 101 -9.24 10.69 -5.96
CA TYR A 101 -9.79 11.75 -6.78
C TYR A 101 -10.92 12.54 -6.09
N PHE A 102 -11.84 11.84 -5.45
CA PHE A 102 -12.95 12.46 -4.72
C PHE A 102 -12.45 13.21 -3.49
N VAL A 103 -11.50 12.66 -2.75
CA VAL A 103 -10.93 13.30 -1.55
C VAL A 103 -10.20 14.60 -1.92
N VAL A 104 -9.37 14.61 -2.97
CA VAL A 104 -8.72 15.84 -3.46
C VAL A 104 -9.77 16.86 -3.89
N SER A 105 -10.77 16.43 -4.67
CA SER A 105 -11.84 17.32 -5.16
C SER A 105 -12.70 17.89 -4.04
N ALA A 106 -12.95 17.11 -2.99
CA ALA A 106 -13.70 17.54 -1.82
C ALA A 106 -12.91 18.58 -1.01
N ALA A 107 -11.60 18.40 -0.85
CA ALA A 107 -10.75 19.38 -0.19
C ALA A 107 -10.69 20.70 -0.97
N ILE A 108 -10.62 20.63 -2.31
CA ILE A 108 -10.74 21.81 -3.18
C ILE A 108 -12.09 22.51 -2.99
N LEU A 109 -13.18 21.75 -3.03
CA LEU A 109 -14.52 22.31 -2.85
C LEU A 109 -14.66 22.98 -1.49
N ALA A 110 -14.21 22.35 -0.40
CA ALA A 110 -14.28 22.91 0.94
C ALA A 110 -13.43 24.19 1.08
N LYS A 111 -12.27 24.28 0.41
CA LYS A 111 -11.49 25.54 0.34
C LYS A 111 -12.30 26.65 -0.34
N LEU A 112 -12.96 26.34 -1.46
CA LEU A 112 -13.68 27.33 -2.28
C LEU A 112 -15.07 27.66 -1.73
N LYS A 113 -15.68 26.74 -0.98
CA LYS A 113 -17.01 26.87 -0.38
C LYS A 113 -17.01 26.29 1.04
N PRO A 114 -16.50 27.02 2.04
CA PRO A 114 -16.36 26.52 3.41
C PRO A 114 -17.65 26.02 4.06
N ASP A 115 -18.80 26.57 3.69
CA ASP A 115 -20.13 26.13 4.19
C ASP A 115 -20.43 24.65 3.90
N MET A 116 -19.74 24.04 2.92
CA MET A 116 -19.84 22.59 2.68
C MET A 116 -19.41 21.77 3.90
N LEU A 117 -18.51 22.27 4.74
CA LEU A 117 -18.08 21.60 5.96
C LEU A 117 -19.19 21.56 7.04
N GLN A 118 -20.23 22.38 6.88
CA GLN A 118 -21.41 22.34 7.74
C GLN A 118 -22.47 21.34 7.23
N GLN A 119 -22.22 20.66 6.10
CA GLN A 119 -23.13 19.66 5.52
C GLN A 119 -22.73 18.24 5.97
N PRO A 120 -23.46 17.60 6.91
CA PRO A 120 -23.03 16.34 7.49
C PRO A 120 -22.94 15.19 6.49
N LEU A 121 -23.83 15.14 5.49
CA LEU A 121 -23.79 14.10 4.44
C LEU A 121 -22.56 14.23 3.54
N PHE A 122 -22.14 15.46 3.22
CA PHE A 122 -20.92 15.69 2.43
C PHE A 122 -19.67 15.28 3.20
N VAL A 123 -19.52 15.78 4.44
CA VAL A 123 -18.38 15.45 5.30
C VAL A 123 -18.36 13.95 5.61
N GLY A 124 -19.53 13.37 5.90
CA GLY A 124 -19.72 11.94 6.13
C GLY A 124 -19.28 11.12 4.93
N TYR A 125 -19.76 11.43 3.72
CA TYR A 125 -19.37 10.75 2.48
C TYR A 125 -17.86 10.74 2.27
N VAL A 126 -17.20 11.90 2.37
CA VAL A 126 -15.74 12.02 2.17
C VAL A 126 -14.98 11.25 3.24
N ASN A 127 -15.38 11.36 4.52
CA ASN A 127 -14.76 10.61 5.60
C ASN A 127 -14.96 9.09 5.45
N THR A 128 -16.10 8.62 4.94
CA THR A 128 -16.32 7.20 4.67
C THR A 128 -15.38 6.68 3.57
N LEU A 129 -15.15 7.45 2.51
CA LEU A 129 -14.15 7.11 1.49
C LEU A 129 -12.73 6.99 2.10
N ILE A 130 -12.37 7.93 2.99
CA ILE A 130 -11.07 7.92 3.68
C ILE A 130 -10.96 6.73 4.64
N ARG A 131 -12.01 6.39 5.38
CA ARG A 131 -12.03 5.22 6.27
C ARG A 131 -11.86 3.93 5.49
N ASP A 132 -12.48 3.80 4.33
CA ASP A 132 -12.34 2.61 3.50
C ASP A 132 -10.89 2.35 3.06
N THR A 133 -10.15 3.39 2.70
CA THR A 133 -8.75 3.25 2.23
C THR A 133 -7.73 3.30 3.37
N THR A 134 -7.99 4.11 4.39
CA THR A 134 -6.98 4.64 5.32
C THR A 134 -7.48 4.73 6.75
N ASN A 135 -8.46 3.91 7.17
CA ASN A 135 -8.79 3.79 8.59
C ASN A 135 -7.51 3.50 9.41
N PRO A 136 -7.09 4.39 10.33
CA PRO A 136 -5.83 4.19 11.05
C PRO A 136 -6.04 3.56 12.44
N SER A 137 -7.29 3.38 12.88
CA SER A 137 -7.63 2.95 14.24
C SER A 137 -8.23 1.54 14.27
N THR A 138 -7.90 0.81 15.34
CA THR A 138 -8.55 -0.47 15.67
C THR A 138 -9.96 -0.31 16.21
N ASP A 139 -10.37 0.91 16.59
CA ASP A 139 -11.68 1.17 17.19
C ASP A 139 -12.79 1.30 16.13
N ASP A 140 -12.41 1.46 14.85
CA ASP A 140 -13.36 1.42 13.75
C ASP A 140 -13.66 -0.04 13.37
N LEU A 141 -14.86 -0.48 13.75
CA LEU A 141 -15.35 -1.85 13.53
C LEU A 141 -16.04 -2.02 12.16
N HIS A 142 -15.89 -1.07 11.24
CA HIS A 142 -16.58 -1.10 9.95
C HIS A 142 -15.63 -1.12 8.76
N PHE A 143 -14.39 -0.67 8.91
CA PHE A 143 -13.40 -0.68 7.84
C PHE A 143 -12.08 -1.26 8.37
N PRO A 144 -11.39 -2.12 7.60
CA PRO A 144 -10.13 -2.68 8.02
C PRO A 144 -9.07 -1.57 8.09
N ARG A 145 -8.09 -1.72 8.99
CA ARG A 145 -7.01 -0.73 9.10
C ARG A 145 -6.19 -0.69 7.82
N PHE A 146 -5.98 0.51 7.28
CA PHE A 146 -5.12 0.78 6.12
C PHE A 146 -5.29 -0.25 4.99
N ARG A 147 -6.50 -0.34 4.41
CA ARG A 147 -6.85 -1.37 3.42
C ARG A 147 -5.76 -1.57 2.37
N THR A 148 -5.39 -0.50 1.67
CA THR A 148 -4.46 -0.56 0.53
C THR A 148 -3.00 -0.32 0.94
N PHE A 149 -2.74 0.64 1.83
CA PHE A 149 -1.37 1.00 2.23
C PHE A 149 -0.72 -0.10 3.09
N ASP A 150 0.41 -0.63 2.65
CA ASP A 150 1.17 -1.62 3.39
C ASP A 150 2.27 -0.92 4.19
N TRP A 151 2.18 -0.99 5.52
CA TRP A 151 3.15 -0.35 6.41
C TRP A 151 4.48 -1.10 6.46
N PHE A 152 4.59 -2.31 5.92
CA PHE A 152 5.88 -2.95 5.71
C PHE A 152 6.49 -2.56 4.37
N ASP A 153 5.76 -2.60 3.27
CA ASP A 153 6.32 -2.24 1.94
C ASP A 153 6.44 -0.72 1.74
N LEU A 154 5.77 0.07 2.58
CA LEU A 154 5.73 1.55 2.53
C LEU A 154 5.19 2.11 1.21
N HIS A 155 4.28 1.39 0.58
CA HIS A 155 3.43 1.80 -0.52
C HIS A 155 2.13 0.98 -0.50
N SER A 156 1.19 1.30 -1.38
CA SER A 156 -0.10 0.62 -1.47
C SER A 156 -0.07 -0.56 -2.43
N TRP A 157 -0.94 -1.53 -2.17
CA TRP A 157 -1.28 -2.61 -3.10
C TRP A 157 -2.69 -2.39 -3.66
N SER A 158 -2.79 -2.37 -4.99
CA SER A 158 -4.03 -2.16 -5.74
C SER A 158 -4.95 -3.36 -5.76
N HIS A 159 -4.38 -4.54 -5.98
CA HIS A 159 -5.16 -5.76 -6.18
C HIS A 159 -5.94 -6.15 -4.91
N GLY A 160 -7.26 -6.28 -5.04
CA GLY A 160 -8.19 -6.61 -3.96
C GLY A 160 -8.34 -8.13 -3.76
N ILE A 161 -9.58 -8.60 -3.66
CA ILE A 161 -9.89 -9.94 -3.13
C ILE A 161 -9.69 -11.09 -4.12
N VAL A 162 -9.50 -10.80 -5.41
CA VAL A 162 -9.27 -11.83 -6.43
C VAL A 162 -7.88 -12.47 -6.21
N PRO A 163 -7.76 -13.79 -6.05
CA PRO A 163 -6.46 -14.44 -5.90
C PRO A 163 -5.63 -14.37 -7.18
N ALA A 164 -4.33 -14.05 -7.04
CA ALA A 164 -3.42 -13.91 -8.18
C ALA A 164 -2.09 -14.66 -7.95
N PHE A 165 -1.56 -15.32 -8.99
CA PHE A 165 -0.34 -16.15 -8.90
C PHE A 165 0.91 -15.36 -8.51
N ASP A 166 1.01 -14.12 -8.99
CA ASP A 166 2.15 -13.23 -8.73
C ASP A 166 1.92 -12.32 -7.51
N GLY A 167 0.86 -12.57 -6.74
CA GLY A 167 0.48 -11.79 -5.56
C GLY A 167 -0.22 -10.49 -5.91
N LYS A 168 -0.17 -9.54 -4.99
CA LYS A 168 -0.74 -8.20 -5.17
C LYS A 168 0.09 -7.38 -6.16
N ASP A 169 -0.53 -6.38 -6.79
CA ASP A 169 0.11 -5.48 -7.74
C ASP A 169 -0.11 -4.00 -7.43
N GLN A 170 0.75 -3.14 -7.97
CA GLN A 170 0.66 -1.68 -7.96
C GLN A 170 1.18 -1.19 -9.32
N GLU A 171 0.33 -0.50 -10.08
CA GLU A 171 0.67 0.08 -11.38
C GLU A 171 0.85 1.60 -11.24
N SER A 172 -0.22 2.32 -10.92
CA SER A 172 -0.28 3.79 -10.95
C SER A 172 0.18 4.42 -9.63
N THR A 173 1.49 4.51 -9.43
CA THR A 173 2.05 5.09 -8.19
C THR A 173 1.63 6.55 -7.96
N SER A 174 1.42 7.33 -9.02
CA SER A 174 0.98 8.72 -8.92
C SER A 174 -0.47 8.86 -8.45
N GLU A 175 -1.35 7.90 -8.72
CA GLU A 175 -2.73 7.89 -8.19
C GLU A 175 -2.75 7.58 -6.68
N GLU A 176 -1.86 6.73 -6.18
CA GLU A 176 -1.65 6.55 -4.74
C GLU A 176 -1.23 7.87 -4.06
N LEU A 177 -0.20 8.54 -4.60
CA LEU A 177 0.26 9.81 -4.05
C LEU A 177 -0.85 10.86 -4.05
N ASN A 178 -1.75 10.82 -5.03
CA ASN A 178 -2.89 11.71 -5.12
C ASN A 178 -3.87 11.52 -3.96
N LEU A 179 -4.14 10.28 -3.51
CA LEU A 179 -4.92 10.03 -2.29
C LEU A 179 -4.23 10.66 -1.07
N HIS A 180 -2.96 10.36 -0.82
CA HIS A 180 -2.28 10.86 0.39
C HIS A 180 -2.15 12.39 0.40
N TYR A 181 -1.97 13.00 -0.77
CA TYR A 181 -2.09 14.44 -0.95
C TYR A 181 -3.51 14.94 -0.63
N GLY A 182 -4.55 14.24 -1.10
CA GLY A 182 -5.94 14.49 -0.75
C GLY A 182 -6.19 14.44 0.76
N LEU A 183 -5.67 13.44 1.47
CA LEU A 183 -5.76 13.33 2.94
C LEU A 183 -5.13 14.55 3.62
N THR A 184 -3.93 14.94 3.17
CA THR A 184 -3.20 16.10 3.67
C THR A 184 -4.03 17.38 3.51
N LEU A 185 -4.65 17.57 2.34
CA LEU A 185 -5.50 18.73 2.05
C LEU A 185 -6.81 18.69 2.84
N TRP A 186 -7.46 17.52 2.92
CA TRP A 186 -8.73 17.34 3.60
C TRP A 186 -8.59 17.66 5.09
N GLY A 187 -7.61 17.06 5.78
CA GLY A 187 -7.33 17.35 7.18
C GLY A 187 -7.08 18.84 7.42
N LYS A 188 -6.41 19.53 6.48
CA LYS A 188 -6.16 20.97 6.58
C LYS A 188 -7.44 21.81 6.46
N VAL A 189 -8.36 21.47 5.55
CA VAL A 189 -9.60 22.24 5.38
C VAL A 189 -10.64 21.92 6.45
N THR A 190 -10.63 20.72 7.02
CA THR A 190 -11.51 20.33 8.14
C THR A 190 -10.98 20.75 9.51
N GLY A 191 -9.68 21.07 9.61
CA GLY A 191 -9.00 21.29 10.89
C GLY A 191 -8.64 20.00 11.63
N ASP A 192 -8.72 18.84 10.97
CA ASP A 192 -8.28 17.56 11.50
C ASP A 192 -6.76 17.38 11.30
N GLU A 193 -6.00 17.82 12.30
CA GLU A 193 -4.53 17.68 12.34
C GLU A 193 -4.07 16.21 12.26
N GLY A 194 -4.88 15.26 12.76
CA GLY A 194 -4.56 13.84 12.71
C GLY A 194 -4.53 13.32 11.28
N VAL A 195 -5.62 13.57 10.54
CA VAL A 195 -5.72 13.23 9.11
C VAL A 195 -4.67 13.99 8.29
N HIS A 196 -4.46 15.28 8.58
CA HIS A 196 -3.46 16.09 7.88
C HIS A 196 -2.05 15.49 7.99
N ARG A 197 -1.60 15.18 9.21
CA ARG A 197 -0.25 14.66 9.46
C ARG A 197 -0.10 13.22 9.00
N LEU A 198 -1.12 12.39 9.21
CA LEU A 198 -1.09 11.01 8.71
C LEU A 198 -0.97 10.98 7.19
N GLY A 199 -1.77 11.79 6.48
CA GLY A 199 -1.66 11.96 5.04
C GLY A 199 -0.27 12.40 4.59
N ALA A 200 0.33 13.37 5.28
CA ALA A 200 1.68 13.85 4.97
C ALA A 200 2.78 12.81 5.24
N THR A 201 2.66 12.04 6.32
CA THR A 201 3.57 10.93 6.65
C THR A 201 3.49 9.85 5.58
N MET A 202 2.29 9.36 5.25
CA MET A 202 2.10 8.34 4.21
C MET A 202 2.58 8.83 2.84
N LEU A 203 2.31 10.09 2.49
CA LEU A 203 2.78 10.70 1.25
C LEU A 203 4.31 10.70 1.17
N THR A 204 4.99 11.00 2.28
CA THR A 204 6.45 11.04 2.34
C THR A 204 7.05 9.64 2.23
N LEU A 205 6.48 8.66 2.93
CA LEU A 205 6.93 7.26 2.88
C LEU A 205 6.75 6.69 1.46
N ALA A 206 5.55 6.81 0.88
CA ALA A 206 5.27 6.37 -0.48
C ALA A 206 6.19 7.06 -1.49
N ALA A 207 6.40 8.37 -1.39
CA ALA A 207 7.27 9.09 -2.32
C ALA A 207 8.75 8.67 -2.23
N ASN A 208 9.21 8.20 -1.07
CA ASN A 208 10.55 7.61 -0.95
C ASN A 208 10.60 6.24 -1.63
N THR A 209 9.66 5.35 -1.32
CA THR A 209 9.56 4.01 -1.91
C THR A 209 9.41 4.06 -3.43
N VAL A 210 8.56 4.94 -3.95
CA VAL A 210 8.37 5.12 -5.40
C VAL A 210 9.66 5.52 -6.11
N ARG A 211 10.49 6.37 -5.50
CA ARG A 211 11.80 6.75 -6.08
C ARG A 211 12.83 5.63 -6.06
N GLU A 212 12.68 4.66 -5.19
CA GLU A 212 13.63 3.55 -5.07
C GLU A 212 13.22 2.31 -5.86
N PHE A 213 11.93 1.97 -5.90
CA PHE A 213 11.45 0.69 -6.48
C PHE A 213 10.62 0.85 -7.75
N PHE A 214 10.16 2.05 -8.09
CA PHE A 214 9.25 2.25 -9.23
C PHE A 214 9.85 3.17 -10.29
N LEU A 215 10.42 4.30 -9.88
CA LEU A 215 11.08 5.28 -10.74
C LEU A 215 12.61 5.13 -10.63
N MET A 216 13.14 4.21 -11.42
CA MET A 216 14.52 3.75 -11.36
C MET A 216 15.47 4.69 -12.13
N LYS A 217 16.44 5.26 -11.41
CA LYS A 217 17.61 5.88 -12.05
C LYS A 217 18.62 4.83 -12.49
N THR A 218 19.47 5.22 -13.42
CA THR A 218 20.63 4.45 -13.86
C THR A 218 21.47 4.04 -12.64
N GLY A 219 21.81 2.76 -12.54
CA GLY A 219 22.55 2.21 -11.40
C GLY A 219 21.71 1.90 -10.17
N ASN A 220 20.37 1.92 -10.27
CA ASN A 220 19.49 1.45 -9.20
C ASN A 220 19.89 0.03 -8.74
N PRO A 221 20.11 -0.19 -7.42
CA PRO A 221 20.62 -1.47 -6.91
C PRO A 221 19.54 -2.51 -6.60
N TYR A 222 18.26 -2.13 -6.66
CA TYR A 222 17.13 -2.96 -6.24
C TYR A 222 16.54 -3.80 -7.38
N HIS A 223 16.84 -3.45 -8.63
CA HIS A 223 16.38 -4.17 -9.83
C HIS A 223 17.57 -4.72 -10.63
N PRO A 224 17.37 -5.79 -11.43
CA PRO A 224 18.38 -6.25 -12.37
C PRO A 224 18.83 -5.12 -13.32
N ALA A 225 20.14 -5.01 -13.58
CA ALA A 225 20.70 -3.91 -14.37
C ALA A 225 20.07 -3.74 -15.76
N ASP A 226 19.67 -4.84 -16.42
CA ASP A 226 18.98 -4.79 -17.72
C ASP A 226 17.51 -4.35 -17.63
N PHE A 227 16.88 -4.45 -16.46
CA PHE A 227 15.53 -3.94 -16.22
C PHE A 227 15.55 -2.45 -15.85
N VAL A 228 16.56 -2.00 -15.11
CA VAL A 228 16.75 -0.59 -14.72
C VAL A 228 16.73 0.36 -15.91
N LYS A 229 17.20 -0.09 -17.08
CA LYS A 229 17.18 0.64 -18.36
C LYS A 229 15.78 1.01 -18.88
N ASN A 230 14.71 0.49 -18.27
CA ASN A 230 13.35 0.91 -18.56
C ASN A 230 12.93 2.17 -17.80
N HIS A 231 13.68 2.58 -16.77
CA HIS A 231 13.38 3.68 -15.83
C HIS A 231 12.09 3.57 -15.01
N VAL A 232 11.09 2.84 -15.48
CA VAL A 232 9.86 2.54 -14.73
C VAL A 232 9.60 1.05 -14.70
N THR A 233 8.87 0.59 -13.69
CA THR A 233 8.51 -0.82 -13.54
C THR A 233 7.37 -1.23 -14.45
N GLY A 234 6.42 -0.33 -14.74
CA GLY A 234 5.13 -0.69 -15.32
C GLY A 234 4.20 -1.22 -14.23
N ILE A 235 4.00 -2.53 -14.18
CA ILE A 235 3.28 -3.21 -13.10
C ILE A 235 4.30 -3.86 -12.16
N PHE A 236 4.31 -3.43 -10.89
CA PHE A 236 5.08 -4.06 -9.83
C PHE A 236 4.18 -5.03 -9.07
N LEU A 237 4.57 -6.29 -8.98
CA LEU A 237 3.86 -7.34 -8.25
C LEU A 237 4.77 -7.95 -7.19
N GLN A 238 4.19 -8.58 -6.17
CA GLN A 238 4.96 -9.20 -5.09
C GLN A 238 5.89 -10.32 -5.59
N GLY A 239 5.47 -11.09 -6.58
CA GLY A 239 6.25 -12.16 -7.20
C GLY A 239 6.98 -11.79 -8.50
N LYS A 240 6.70 -10.63 -9.09
CA LYS A 240 7.09 -10.29 -10.46
C LYS A 240 7.16 -8.78 -10.70
N VAL A 241 8.03 -8.32 -11.58
CA VAL A 241 7.97 -6.97 -12.14
C VAL A 241 7.84 -7.08 -13.65
N ASP A 242 6.88 -6.36 -14.24
CA ASP A 242 6.57 -6.42 -15.68
C ASP A 242 6.40 -5.02 -16.29
N TYR A 243 7.28 -4.69 -17.25
CA TYR A 243 7.24 -3.46 -18.04
C TYR A 243 6.10 -3.55 -19.07
N THR A 244 4.89 -3.27 -18.58
CA THR A 244 3.62 -3.31 -19.31
C THR A 244 2.60 -2.44 -18.59
N THR A 245 1.39 -2.29 -19.16
CA THR A 245 0.19 -1.87 -18.41
C THR A 245 -0.94 -2.88 -18.58
N TRP A 246 -2.02 -2.73 -17.82
CA TRP A 246 -3.25 -3.51 -17.96
C TRP A 246 -4.04 -3.23 -19.24
N PHE A 247 -3.81 -2.08 -19.89
CA PHE A 247 -4.60 -1.59 -21.03
C PHE A 247 -3.80 -1.39 -22.32
N GLY A 248 -2.47 -1.56 -22.28
CA GLY A 248 -1.63 -1.52 -23.47
C GLY A 248 -0.12 -1.60 -23.19
N ARG A 249 0.69 -1.53 -24.25
CA ARG A 249 2.15 -1.71 -24.17
C ARG A 249 2.95 -0.59 -24.81
N ALA A 250 2.28 0.48 -25.24
CA ALA A 250 2.95 1.66 -25.77
C ALA A 250 3.74 2.33 -24.63
N PRO A 251 4.99 2.79 -24.85
CA PRO A 251 5.77 3.50 -23.83
C PRO A 251 5.02 4.68 -23.19
N GLU A 252 4.17 5.36 -23.96
CA GLU A 252 3.27 6.43 -23.52
C GLU A 252 2.39 5.99 -22.36
N PHE A 253 1.84 4.78 -22.43
CA PHE A 253 0.99 4.20 -21.40
C PHE A 253 1.82 3.80 -20.17
N ILE A 254 2.93 3.07 -20.41
CA ILE A 254 3.77 2.49 -19.35
C ILE A 254 4.43 3.59 -18.49
N HIS A 255 4.89 4.67 -19.13
CA HIS A 255 5.48 5.81 -18.43
C HIS A 255 4.43 6.80 -17.94
N GLY A 256 3.46 7.13 -18.78
CA GLY A 256 2.46 8.15 -18.47
C GLY A 256 1.57 7.77 -17.30
N ILE A 257 1.31 6.48 -17.07
CA ILE A 257 0.48 6.04 -15.93
C ILE A 257 1.13 6.41 -14.59
N GLN A 258 2.46 6.58 -14.55
CA GLN A 258 3.22 7.05 -13.39
C GLN A 258 3.22 8.58 -13.22
N MET A 259 2.48 9.32 -14.07
CA MET A 259 2.46 10.78 -14.11
C MET A 259 1.08 11.37 -13.81
N LEU A 260 0.02 10.59 -13.97
CA LEU A 260 -1.35 11.05 -13.78
C LEU A 260 -1.89 10.65 -12.39
N PRO A 261 -2.76 11.46 -11.78
CA PRO A 261 -3.17 12.80 -12.21
C PRO A 261 -2.09 13.85 -11.95
N LEU A 262 -2.13 14.92 -12.75
CA LEU A 262 -1.23 16.05 -12.59
C LEU A 262 -1.55 16.84 -11.30
N SER A 263 -0.83 16.54 -10.23
CA SER A 263 -0.95 17.19 -8.93
C SER A 263 0.42 17.61 -8.38
N PRO A 264 0.48 18.55 -7.41
CA PRO A 264 1.75 18.93 -6.77
C PRO A 264 2.51 17.77 -6.13
N ALA A 265 1.81 16.70 -5.72
CA ALA A 265 2.42 15.50 -5.14
C ALA A 265 3.41 14.82 -6.09
N LEU A 266 3.22 14.96 -7.40
CA LEU A 266 4.09 14.37 -8.42
C LEU A 266 5.54 14.87 -8.31
N MET A 267 5.75 16.10 -7.82
CA MET A 267 7.09 16.68 -7.64
C MET A 267 7.89 16.03 -6.50
N LEU A 268 7.24 15.23 -5.65
CA LEU A 268 7.91 14.48 -4.60
C LEU A 268 8.69 13.29 -5.18
N THR A 269 8.20 12.69 -6.26
CA THR A 269 8.80 11.50 -6.88
C THR A 269 9.54 11.81 -8.18
N ARG A 270 8.95 12.62 -9.07
CA ARG A 270 9.51 12.96 -10.39
C ARG A 270 10.56 14.08 -10.29
N LYS A 271 11.75 13.72 -9.80
CA LYS A 271 12.88 14.65 -9.67
C LYS A 271 13.50 14.99 -11.04
N PRO A 272 14.06 16.20 -11.24
CA PRO A 272 14.60 16.60 -12.54
C PRO A 272 15.67 15.67 -13.10
N ASP A 273 16.52 15.08 -12.24
CA ASP A 273 17.54 14.11 -12.64
C ASP A 273 16.92 12.82 -13.20
N PHE A 274 15.93 12.26 -12.50
CA PHE A 274 15.18 11.10 -13.00
C PHE A 274 14.45 11.43 -14.31
N CYS A 275 13.70 12.54 -14.36
CA CYS A 275 12.98 12.93 -15.57
C CYS A 275 13.92 13.09 -16.76
N LYS A 276 15.14 13.60 -16.53
CA LYS A 276 16.14 13.76 -17.58
C LYS A 276 16.60 12.42 -18.14
N GLU A 277 16.96 11.47 -17.28
CA GLU A 277 17.36 10.12 -17.71
C GLU A 277 16.23 9.44 -18.50
N GLU A 278 15.01 9.42 -17.95
CA GLU A 278 13.84 8.84 -18.62
C GLU A 278 13.54 9.50 -19.98
N TRP A 279 13.67 10.82 -20.05
CA TRP A 279 13.42 11.58 -21.28
C TRP A 279 14.47 11.27 -22.36
N ASP A 280 15.75 11.35 -22.01
CA ASP A 280 16.86 11.12 -22.94
C ASP A 280 16.89 9.66 -23.44
N ASP A 281 16.58 8.71 -22.56
CA ASP A 281 16.65 7.29 -22.89
C ASP A 281 15.39 6.77 -23.57
N ILE A 282 14.21 7.33 -23.26
CA ILE A 282 12.93 6.78 -23.72
C ILE A 282 12.01 7.85 -24.33
N LEU A 283 11.54 8.82 -23.55
CA LEU A 283 10.37 9.62 -23.95
C LEU A 283 10.63 10.54 -25.16
N SER A 284 11.86 11.05 -25.31
CA SER A 284 12.23 11.88 -26.48
C SER A 284 12.19 11.12 -27.81
N LYS A 285 12.14 9.78 -27.77
CA LYS A 285 12.14 8.87 -28.92
C LYS A 285 10.74 8.34 -29.24
N VAL A 286 9.74 8.70 -28.44
CA VAL A 286 8.35 8.32 -28.64
C VAL A 286 7.73 9.20 -29.73
N ASP A 287 6.97 8.57 -30.63
CA ASP A 287 6.25 9.27 -31.69
C ASP A 287 4.94 9.85 -31.16
N LEU A 288 4.92 11.16 -30.90
CA LEU A 288 3.77 11.87 -30.36
C LEU A 288 2.61 12.02 -31.36
N ASP A 289 2.77 11.61 -32.63
CA ASP A 289 1.69 11.70 -33.63
C ASP A 289 0.85 10.40 -33.76
N GLY A 290 1.02 9.46 -32.82
CA GLY A 290 0.42 8.12 -32.84
C GLY A 290 -0.98 7.96 -32.18
N ILE A 291 -1.43 6.70 -32.08
CA ILE A 291 -2.76 6.31 -31.51
C ILE A 291 -2.88 6.66 -30.01
N ALA A 292 -1.76 6.92 -29.34
CA ALA A 292 -1.68 7.27 -27.93
C ALA A 292 -1.77 8.78 -27.65
N LYS A 293 -2.11 9.60 -28.65
CA LYS A 293 -2.08 11.08 -28.60
C LYS A 293 -2.60 11.75 -27.31
N PRO A 294 -3.71 11.31 -26.67
CA PRO A 294 -4.14 11.88 -25.37
C PRO A 294 -3.05 11.86 -24.28
N TRP A 295 -2.18 10.85 -24.29
CA TRP A 295 -1.08 10.69 -23.34
C TRP A 295 0.05 11.69 -23.56
N ASP A 296 0.15 12.34 -24.72
CA ASP A 296 1.13 13.40 -24.95
C ASP A 296 0.98 14.49 -23.90
N SER A 297 -0.26 14.90 -23.62
CA SER A 297 -0.52 15.90 -22.59
C SER A 297 -0.01 15.50 -21.21
N VAL A 298 -0.02 14.20 -20.90
CA VAL A 298 0.51 13.62 -19.66
C VAL A 298 2.03 13.60 -19.68
N LEU A 299 2.67 13.12 -20.76
CA LEU A 299 4.13 13.10 -20.90
C LEU A 299 4.74 14.52 -20.89
N LEU A 300 4.08 15.46 -21.57
CA LEU A 300 4.50 16.87 -21.63
C LEU A 300 4.43 17.52 -20.25
N THR A 301 3.41 17.22 -19.44
CA THR A 301 3.27 17.83 -18.11
C THR A 301 4.06 17.11 -17.02
N GLY A 302 4.16 15.78 -17.09
CA GLY A 302 4.82 14.92 -16.11
C GLY A 302 6.35 14.85 -16.26
N SER A 303 6.89 15.08 -17.47
CA SER A 303 8.34 15.08 -17.72
C SER A 303 8.82 16.37 -18.37
N LEU A 304 8.31 16.73 -19.55
CA LEU A 304 8.89 17.84 -20.31
C LEU A 304 8.77 19.17 -19.59
N ALA A 305 7.65 19.47 -18.95
CA ALA A 305 7.46 20.70 -18.19
C ALA A 305 8.46 20.84 -17.01
N ILE A 306 9.02 19.74 -16.52
CA ILE A 306 10.04 19.76 -15.47
C ILE A 306 11.43 20.09 -16.05
N LEU A 307 11.69 19.71 -17.31
CA LEU A 307 12.99 19.83 -17.98
C LEU A 307 13.10 21.10 -18.84
N ASP A 308 12.05 21.38 -19.61
CA ASP A 308 11.91 22.48 -20.56
C ASP A 308 10.46 22.99 -20.56
N PRO A 309 10.11 23.86 -19.60
CA PRO A 309 8.75 24.35 -19.44
C PRO A 309 8.26 25.19 -20.63
N GLU A 310 9.16 25.85 -21.36
CA GLU A 310 8.84 26.66 -22.54
C GLU A 310 8.35 25.78 -23.69
N LEU A 311 9.13 24.74 -24.00
CA LEU A 311 8.79 23.79 -25.04
C LEU A 311 7.51 23.03 -24.66
N ALA A 312 7.38 22.60 -23.40
CA ALA A 312 6.16 21.96 -22.92
C ALA A 312 4.95 22.87 -23.09
N TYR A 313 5.04 24.14 -22.68
CA TYR A 313 3.96 25.12 -22.82
C TYR A 313 3.55 25.29 -24.29
N SER A 314 4.53 25.45 -25.19
CA SER A 314 4.26 25.64 -26.63
C SER A 314 3.55 24.43 -27.24
N LYS A 315 3.98 23.20 -26.90
CA LYS A 315 3.35 21.96 -27.36
C LYS A 315 1.95 21.78 -26.79
N LEU A 316 1.76 22.02 -25.49
CA LEU A 316 0.45 21.96 -24.84
C LEU A 316 -0.56 22.96 -25.42
N ARG A 317 -0.09 24.13 -25.87
CA ARG A 317 -0.93 25.12 -26.55
C ARG A 317 -1.40 24.62 -27.93
N ALA A 318 -0.58 23.82 -28.61
CA ALA A 318 -0.85 23.30 -29.95
C ALA A 318 -1.79 22.08 -29.95
N LEU A 319 -1.96 21.38 -28.82
CA LEU A 319 -2.86 20.23 -28.72
C LEU A 319 -4.33 20.62 -28.88
N GLY A 320 -5.06 19.83 -29.69
CA GLY A 320 -6.51 19.90 -29.79
C GLY A 320 -7.21 19.38 -28.53
N GLU A 321 -8.47 19.78 -28.31
CA GLU A 321 -9.20 19.34 -27.10
C GLU A 321 -9.43 17.82 -27.05
N GLY A 322 -9.60 17.17 -28.20
CA GLY A 322 -9.70 15.71 -28.31
C GLY A 322 -8.36 14.97 -28.17
N ASP A 323 -7.24 15.71 -28.17
CA ASP A 323 -5.88 15.18 -28.04
C ASP A 323 -5.35 15.27 -26.59
N MET A 324 -6.19 15.69 -25.64
CA MET A 324 -5.83 15.80 -24.23
C MET A 324 -6.33 14.59 -23.45
N ASP A 325 -5.61 14.21 -22.39
CA ASP A 325 -6.08 13.21 -21.44
C ASP A 325 -7.44 13.60 -20.83
N GLY A 326 -8.30 12.60 -20.62
CA GLY A 326 -9.66 12.79 -20.12
C GLY A 326 -9.71 13.45 -18.74
N GLY A 327 -8.73 13.17 -17.87
CA GLY A 327 -8.59 13.72 -16.53
C GLY A 327 -7.80 15.03 -16.44
N LEU A 328 -7.21 15.50 -17.55
CA LEU A 328 -6.43 16.73 -17.60
C LEU A 328 -7.17 17.83 -18.38
N SER A 329 -7.16 19.07 -17.88
CA SER A 329 -7.63 20.22 -18.64
C SER A 329 -6.45 20.97 -19.26
N ARG A 330 -6.64 21.52 -20.46
CA ARG A 330 -5.61 22.34 -21.13
C ARG A 330 -5.22 23.55 -20.29
N ALA A 331 -6.17 24.19 -19.61
CA ALA A 331 -5.88 25.32 -18.72
C ALA A 331 -4.97 24.91 -17.55
N TRP A 332 -5.23 23.75 -16.91
CA TRP A 332 -4.37 23.22 -15.86
C TRP A 332 -2.98 22.84 -16.37
N ALA A 333 -2.90 22.18 -17.54
CA ALA A 333 -1.64 21.80 -18.16
C ALA A 333 -0.76 23.01 -18.49
N LEU A 334 -1.33 24.05 -19.11
CA LEU A 334 -0.64 25.29 -19.43
C LEU A 334 -0.19 26.04 -18.18
N TYR A 335 -1.06 26.15 -17.17
CA TYR A 335 -0.69 26.75 -15.89
C TYR A 335 0.47 25.98 -15.24
N TRP A 336 0.39 24.64 -15.22
CA TRP A 336 1.42 23.78 -14.64
C TRP A 336 2.79 24.02 -15.26
N ALA A 337 2.87 24.14 -16.59
CA ALA A 337 4.11 24.43 -17.30
C ALA A 337 4.62 25.85 -17.04
N ALA A 338 3.74 26.86 -17.06
CA ALA A 338 4.12 28.27 -16.90
C ALA A 338 4.68 28.62 -15.51
N VAL A 339 4.31 27.87 -14.46
CA VAL A 339 4.80 28.13 -13.09
C VAL A 339 6.08 27.38 -12.73
N ARG A 340 6.66 26.63 -13.67
CA ARG A 340 7.93 25.92 -13.46
C ARG A 340 9.09 26.91 -13.56
N PRO A 341 10.18 26.70 -12.81
CA PRO A 341 11.38 27.53 -12.94
C PRO A 341 11.88 27.55 -14.40
N GLY A 342 11.91 28.74 -15.01
CA GLY A 342 12.18 28.99 -16.44
C GLY A 342 11.89 30.44 -16.84
N GLU A 343 12.06 30.79 -18.13
CA GLU A 343 11.88 32.17 -18.62
C GLU A 343 10.43 32.67 -18.54
N LEU A 344 9.44 31.76 -18.56
CA LEU A 344 8.03 32.05 -18.31
C LEU A 344 7.70 32.36 -16.85
N THR A 345 8.61 32.09 -15.91
CA THR A 345 8.32 32.35 -14.49
C THR A 345 8.21 33.86 -14.29
N PRO A 346 7.05 34.38 -13.86
CA PRO A 346 6.96 35.80 -13.56
C PRO A 346 7.99 36.15 -12.48
N ALA A 347 8.79 37.19 -12.71
CA ALA A 347 9.70 37.70 -11.68
C ALA A 347 8.91 37.94 -10.39
N ALA A 348 9.49 37.57 -9.23
CA ALA A 348 8.83 37.53 -7.92
C ALA A 348 8.19 38.86 -7.43
N GLY A 349 8.17 39.92 -8.24
CA GLY A 349 7.60 41.23 -7.95
C GLY A 349 6.28 41.58 -8.66
N GLN A 350 5.64 40.70 -9.44
CA GLN A 350 4.38 41.02 -10.13
C GLN A 350 3.09 40.46 -9.50
N PHE A 351 3.20 39.68 -8.43
CA PHE A 351 2.04 39.31 -7.61
C PHE A 351 2.07 40.09 -6.28
N SER A 352 1.46 41.27 -6.25
CA SER A 352 1.15 41.95 -4.99
C SER A 352 -0.04 41.25 -4.33
N ALA A 353 0.25 40.21 -3.57
CA ALA A 353 -0.60 39.77 -2.48
C ALA A 353 0.28 39.77 -1.23
N ALA A 354 0.28 40.89 -0.51
CA ALA A 354 0.88 40.94 0.81
C ALA A 354 0.26 39.82 1.68
N PRO A 355 1.05 39.07 2.45
CA PRO A 355 0.49 38.13 3.41
C PRO A 355 -0.37 38.93 4.39
N ARG A 356 -1.67 38.63 4.45
CA ARG A 356 -2.56 39.20 5.45
C ARG A 356 -2.22 38.52 6.77
N GLU A 357 -1.38 39.14 7.59
CA GLU A 357 -1.21 38.76 8.99
C GLU A 357 -2.58 38.81 9.67
N LEU A 358 -3.05 37.66 10.14
CA LEU A 358 -4.17 37.57 11.05
C LEU A 358 -3.70 38.10 12.41
N THR A 359 -4.05 39.35 12.69
CA THR A 359 -3.83 40.00 13.99
C THR A 359 -4.48 39.19 15.12
N PRO A 360 -3.72 38.80 16.16
CA PRO A 360 -4.29 38.20 17.37
C PRO A 360 -5.05 39.25 18.18
N VAL A 361 -6.22 38.87 18.70
CA VAL A 361 -7.01 39.64 19.66
C VAL A 361 -6.16 39.88 20.91
N GLY A 362 -6.05 41.15 21.29
CA GLY A 362 -5.13 41.63 22.33
C GLY A 362 -5.42 41.07 23.71
N ASN A 363 -4.34 40.82 24.44
CA ASN A 363 -4.35 40.90 25.90
C ASN A 363 -3.23 41.84 26.36
N SER A 364 -3.59 42.66 27.32
CA SER A 364 -2.89 43.79 27.93
C SER A 364 -1.44 43.52 28.36
N THR A 365 -0.55 44.42 28.00
CA THR A 365 0.75 44.64 28.67
C THR A 365 0.56 45.31 30.04
N PRO A 366 1.55 45.14 30.93
CA PRO A 366 2.11 46.31 31.57
C PRO A 366 3.64 46.42 31.39
N ALA A 367 4.01 47.64 31.00
CA ALA A 367 5.17 48.46 31.32
C ALA A 367 6.53 47.86 31.79
N ALA A 368 7.55 48.30 31.05
CA ALA A 368 8.80 48.94 31.48
C ALA A 368 9.90 48.13 32.20
N GLY A 369 11.13 48.22 31.68
CA GLY A 369 12.37 47.96 32.42
C GLY A 369 13.60 47.80 31.54
N ASN A 370 14.58 48.70 31.69
CA ASN A 370 15.83 48.82 30.94
C ASN A 370 16.92 47.78 31.34
N SER A 371 17.94 47.69 30.47
CA SER A 371 19.39 47.42 30.69
C SER A 371 19.94 45.98 30.86
N THR A 372 20.74 45.57 29.87
CA THR A 372 22.17 45.09 29.85
C THR A 372 22.75 44.13 30.92
N PRO A 373 23.89 43.43 30.69
CA PRO A 373 23.95 42.02 30.25
C PRO A 373 24.72 41.06 31.20
N ALA A 374 24.76 39.78 30.80
CA ALA A 374 25.67 38.69 31.17
C ALA A 374 25.41 37.89 32.47
N ALA A 375 25.28 36.57 32.33
CA ALA A 375 26.10 35.54 33.00
C ALA A 375 25.53 34.13 32.72
N GLU A 376 26.43 33.19 32.43
CA GLU A 376 26.15 31.76 32.41
C GLU A 376 25.68 31.28 33.80
N ALA A 377 24.58 30.53 33.84
CA ALA A 377 24.20 29.73 34.98
C ALA A 377 23.55 28.42 34.52
N THR A 378 24.16 27.34 34.97
CA THR A 378 23.75 25.94 34.88
C THR A 378 22.32 25.74 35.42
N SER A 379 21.44 25.18 34.59
CA SER A 379 20.09 24.77 35.01
C SER A 379 20.05 23.25 35.23
N THR A 380 19.86 22.87 36.48
CA THR A 380 19.44 21.54 36.92
C THR A 380 18.10 21.15 36.27
N ALA A 381 18.04 19.94 35.71
CA ALA A 381 16.83 19.38 35.13
C ALA A 381 15.84 18.99 36.24
N ALA A 382 14.67 19.62 36.26
CA ALA A 382 13.49 19.09 36.92
C ALA A 382 12.87 17.99 36.04
N PRO A 383 12.30 16.92 36.61
CA PRO A 383 11.81 15.79 35.84
C PRO A 383 10.59 16.22 35.03
N ARG A 384 10.70 16.16 33.71
CA ARG A 384 9.57 16.29 32.79
C ARG A 384 8.70 15.06 33.01
N VAL A 385 7.51 15.26 33.58
CA VAL A 385 6.44 14.26 33.51
C VAL A 385 6.21 13.98 32.02
N ALA A 386 6.47 12.75 31.61
CA ALA A 386 6.23 12.31 30.24
C ALA A 386 4.72 12.40 29.97
N ALA A 387 4.31 13.43 29.24
CA ALA A 387 3.05 13.35 28.52
C ALA A 387 3.23 12.22 27.50
N GLU A 388 2.38 11.19 27.55
CA GLU A 388 2.28 10.21 26.47
C GLU A 388 2.17 10.99 25.15
N ALA A 389 3.17 10.84 24.29
CA ALA A 389 3.12 11.43 22.97
C ALA A 389 1.93 10.79 22.24
N ALA A 390 0.91 11.58 21.92
CA ALA A 390 -0.28 11.08 21.26
C ALA A 390 0.09 10.38 19.93
N SER A 391 -0.63 9.33 19.55
CA SER A 391 -0.46 8.65 18.25
C SER A 391 -1.38 9.26 17.18
N LEU A 392 -1.00 9.17 15.90
CA LEU A 392 -1.86 9.51 14.75
C LEU A 392 -2.89 8.42 14.42
N LEU A 393 -2.82 7.27 15.09
CA LEU A 393 -3.72 6.13 14.89
C LEU A 393 -5.07 6.31 15.58
N LYS A 394 -5.84 7.31 15.16
CA LYS A 394 -7.15 7.68 15.72
C LYS A 394 -8.25 7.61 14.68
N VAL A 395 -9.47 7.24 15.08
CA VAL A 395 -10.59 7.09 14.16
C VAL A 395 -10.81 8.36 13.35
N VAL A 396 -10.92 8.22 12.02
CA VAL A 396 -11.30 9.31 11.13
C VAL A 396 -12.82 9.40 11.10
N GLY A 397 -13.39 10.47 11.66
CA GLY A 397 -14.84 10.56 11.91
C GLY A 397 -15.26 9.76 13.15
N ALA A 398 -16.35 10.15 13.83
CA ALA A 398 -16.87 9.36 14.95
C ALA A 398 -17.22 7.95 14.45
N GLY A 399 -16.87 6.89 15.18
CA GLY A 399 -16.94 5.47 14.78
C GLY A 399 -18.34 4.90 14.49
N SER A 400 -19.21 5.66 13.84
CA SER A 400 -20.52 5.24 13.35
C SER A 400 -20.39 4.42 12.07
N ALA A 401 -21.39 3.59 11.80
CA ALA A 401 -21.57 2.94 10.50
C ALA A 401 -21.57 3.95 9.35
N ALA A 402 -21.23 3.48 8.15
CA ALA A 402 -21.49 4.23 6.92
C ALA A 402 -22.98 4.59 6.86
N ASP A 403 -23.31 5.80 6.40
CA ASP A 403 -24.70 6.23 6.31
C ASP A 403 -25.45 5.31 5.35
N ALA A 404 -26.38 4.50 5.87
CA ALA A 404 -27.07 3.48 5.11
C ALA A 404 -27.99 4.04 4.02
N SER A 405 -28.33 5.33 4.06
CA SER A 405 -29.04 6.00 2.98
C SER A 405 -28.14 6.30 1.79
N VAL A 406 -26.84 6.51 2.04
CA VAL A 406 -25.81 6.81 1.04
C VAL A 406 -25.14 5.54 0.54
N PHE A 407 -24.82 4.62 1.45
CA PHE A 407 -24.14 3.35 1.23
C PHE A 407 -25.02 2.20 1.75
N PRO A 408 -26.05 1.77 1.00
CA PRO A 408 -26.93 0.71 1.46
C PRO A 408 -26.15 -0.58 1.75
N PRO A 409 -26.30 -1.18 2.95
CA PRO A 409 -25.58 -2.39 3.30
C PRO A 409 -26.08 -3.59 2.48
N LYS A 410 -25.14 -4.45 2.06
CA LYS A 410 -25.40 -5.69 1.33
C LYS A 410 -24.59 -6.83 1.90
N LYS A 411 -25.16 -8.03 1.84
CA LYS A 411 -24.52 -9.29 2.21
C LYS A 411 -24.54 -10.25 1.03
N GLY A 412 -23.61 -11.18 0.97
CA GLY A 412 -23.43 -12.12 -0.13
C GLY A 412 -22.66 -11.46 -1.27
N HIS A 413 -21.39 -11.13 -1.01
CA HIS A 413 -20.50 -10.57 -2.02
C HIS A 413 -20.58 -11.40 -3.32
N PRO A 414 -20.85 -10.78 -4.48
CA PRO A 414 -21.34 -11.50 -5.66
C PRO A 414 -20.27 -12.38 -6.33
N ASN A 415 -18.99 -12.03 -6.18
CA ASN A 415 -17.89 -12.68 -6.87
C ASN A 415 -17.07 -13.59 -5.94
N HIS A 416 -16.62 -13.06 -4.80
CA HIS A 416 -15.77 -13.78 -3.84
C HIS A 416 -16.20 -13.54 -2.38
N SER A 417 -16.48 -14.62 -1.65
CA SER A 417 -16.76 -14.58 -0.21
C SER A 417 -15.50 -14.94 0.60
N PRO A 418 -15.31 -14.37 1.82
CA PRO A 418 -14.20 -14.67 2.71
C PRO A 418 -14.41 -16.02 3.44
N ASP A 419 -14.60 -17.11 2.70
CA ASP A 419 -15.03 -18.41 3.25
C ASP A 419 -13.87 -19.22 3.89
N ARG A 420 -12.63 -18.74 3.82
CA ARG A 420 -11.44 -19.37 4.41
C ARG A 420 -10.93 -18.64 5.65
N THR A 421 -11.77 -17.84 6.29
CA THR A 421 -11.46 -17.15 7.54
C THR A 421 -12.53 -17.39 8.61
N LEU A 422 -12.11 -17.42 9.87
CA LEU A 422 -12.97 -17.42 11.06
C LEU A 422 -13.20 -16.01 11.61
N LEU A 423 -12.63 -15.00 10.96
CA LEU A 423 -12.78 -13.60 11.34
C LEU A 423 -14.17 -13.08 11.00
N GLU A 424 -14.72 -12.24 11.87
CA GLU A 424 -15.86 -11.41 11.54
C GLU A 424 -15.39 -10.18 10.75
N ALA A 425 -16.22 -9.68 9.83
CA ALA A 425 -15.94 -8.46 9.09
C ALA A 425 -15.71 -7.27 10.04
N PRO A 426 -14.85 -6.30 9.69
CA PRO A 426 -14.13 -6.19 8.41
C PRO A 426 -12.92 -7.14 8.30
N VAL A 427 -12.66 -7.63 7.09
CA VAL A 427 -11.51 -8.49 6.73
C VAL A 427 -10.64 -7.75 5.71
N GLN A 428 -9.31 -7.89 5.82
CA GLN A 428 -8.39 -7.24 4.87
C GLN A 428 -8.49 -7.78 3.44
N THR A 429 -8.46 -6.87 2.47
CA THR A 429 -8.67 -7.19 1.04
C THR A 429 -7.39 -7.10 0.20
N ASN A 430 -6.41 -6.26 0.58
CA ASN A 430 -5.24 -5.96 -0.26
C ASN A 430 -3.91 -6.35 0.41
N LYS A 431 -3.93 -7.26 1.38
CA LYS A 431 -2.72 -7.72 2.08
C LYS A 431 -2.11 -8.93 1.37
N PHE A 432 -0.80 -9.13 1.56
CA PHE A 432 -0.03 -10.19 0.91
C PHE A 432 -0.64 -11.60 1.09
N TRP A 433 -1.41 -11.81 2.15
CA TRP A 433 -2.01 -13.09 2.51
C TRP A 433 -3.44 -13.26 1.98
N THR A 434 -4.10 -12.21 1.48
CA THR A 434 -5.53 -12.25 1.13
C THR A 434 -5.85 -13.26 0.02
N ASN A 435 -4.87 -13.69 -0.78
CA ASN A 435 -5.02 -14.82 -1.71
C ASN A 435 -5.60 -16.08 -1.04
N TRP A 436 -5.42 -16.25 0.28
CA TRP A 436 -5.92 -17.41 1.03
C TRP A 436 -7.26 -17.19 1.73
N ALA A 437 -7.83 -15.98 1.69
CA ALA A 437 -9.08 -15.68 2.40
C ALA A 437 -10.34 -16.11 1.62
N GLY A 438 -10.26 -16.11 0.29
CA GLY A 438 -11.35 -16.50 -0.59
C GLY A 438 -11.43 -18.01 -0.89
N SER A 439 -12.59 -18.46 -1.33
CA SER A 439 -12.81 -19.84 -1.77
C SER A 439 -11.86 -20.24 -2.93
N GLY A 440 -11.24 -21.42 -2.83
CA GLY A 440 -10.25 -21.92 -3.80
C GLY A 440 -8.90 -21.19 -3.81
N GLY A 441 -8.77 -20.07 -3.09
CA GLY A 441 -7.57 -19.24 -3.07
C GLY A 441 -6.37 -19.96 -2.48
N ALA A 442 -6.51 -20.48 -1.25
CA ALA A 442 -5.48 -21.26 -0.57
C ALA A 442 -5.08 -22.55 -1.30
N ASP A 443 -5.95 -23.07 -2.17
CA ASP A 443 -5.72 -24.34 -2.87
C ASP A 443 -4.80 -24.19 -4.09
N LEU A 444 -4.60 -22.97 -4.61
CA LEU A 444 -3.89 -22.73 -5.88
C LEU A 444 -2.87 -21.58 -5.82
N PHE A 445 -3.09 -20.56 -4.99
CA PHE A 445 -2.35 -19.32 -5.09
C PHE A 445 -1.35 -19.15 -3.93
N PRO A 446 -0.11 -18.74 -4.21
CA PRO A 446 0.85 -18.45 -3.16
C PRO A 446 0.54 -17.13 -2.46
N ILE A 447 1.19 -16.90 -1.32
CA ILE A 447 1.29 -15.61 -0.63
C ILE A 447 2.75 -15.20 -0.49
N PHE A 448 2.99 -13.90 -0.32
CA PHE A 448 4.32 -13.31 -0.40
C PHE A 448 4.67 -12.49 0.86
N PRO A 449 4.91 -13.15 2.02
CA PRO A 449 5.36 -12.45 3.22
C PRO A 449 6.77 -11.87 3.11
N MET A 450 7.54 -12.18 2.05
CA MET A 450 8.89 -11.67 1.78
C MET A 450 9.93 -11.88 2.92
N PRO A 451 11.08 -12.54 2.66
CA PRO A 451 11.56 -13.03 1.37
C PRO A 451 11.00 -14.42 1.00
N TYR A 452 10.09 -14.97 1.80
CA TYR A 452 9.49 -16.27 1.53
C TYR A 452 8.28 -16.15 0.59
N ILE A 453 8.10 -17.19 -0.21
CA ILE A 453 6.87 -17.46 -0.97
C ILE A 453 6.27 -18.71 -0.34
N LEU A 454 5.01 -18.61 0.10
CA LEU A 454 4.32 -19.71 0.77
C LEU A 454 3.15 -20.18 -0.09
N SER A 455 2.96 -21.49 -0.18
CA SER A 455 1.81 -22.09 -0.85
C SER A 455 1.36 -23.34 -0.12
N TRP A 456 0.13 -23.77 -0.36
CA TRP A 456 -0.32 -25.11 0.05
C TRP A 456 -0.18 -26.03 -1.16
N GLY A 457 0.30 -27.27 -0.97
CA GLY A 457 0.50 -28.17 -2.10
C GLY A 457 0.38 -29.66 -1.81
N GLY A 458 0.46 -30.46 -2.89
CA GLY A 458 0.31 -31.92 -2.99
C GLY A 458 -0.96 -32.37 -3.74
N SER A 459 -0.89 -33.51 -4.43
CA SER A 459 -1.76 -33.85 -5.57
C SER A 459 -3.21 -34.23 -5.28
N THR A 460 -3.70 -34.05 -4.05
CA THR A 460 -5.12 -34.04 -3.63
C THR A 460 -5.16 -34.10 -2.10
N GLY A 461 -5.69 -33.06 -1.42
CA GLY A 461 -6.00 -33.12 0.01
C GLY A 461 -4.82 -33.06 0.99
N SER A 462 -3.76 -32.31 0.69
CA SER A 462 -2.53 -32.28 1.50
C SER A 462 -2.31 -30.95 2.22
N HIS A 463 -2.38 -31.03 3.55
CA HIS A 463 -2.25 -29.93 4.50
C HIS A 463 -0.78 -29.62 4.85
N ARG A 464 0.06 -29.43 3.83
CA ARG A 464 1.48 -29.07 3.99
C ARG A 464 1.72 -27.64 3.52
N LEU A 465 2.41 -26.86 4.33
CA LEU A 465 2.83 -25.51 3.99
C LEU A 465 4.16 -25.60 3.23
N GLU A 466 4.09 -25.39 1.92
CA GLU A 466 5.24 -25.34 1.02
C GLU A 466 5.95 -23.98 1.14
N VAL A 467 7.28 -24.02 1.17
CA VAL A 467 8.14 -22.87 1.42
C VAL A 467 9.15 -22.76 0.30
N ALA A 468 9.11 -21.64 -0.41
CA ALA A 468 10.15 -21.20 -1.34
C ALA A 468 10.73 -19.86 -0.87
N HIS A 469 11.87 -19.47 -1.46
CA HIS A 469 12.58 -18.23 -1.11
C HIS A 469 12.89 -17.41 -2.37
N SER A 470 12.70 -16.10 -2.32
CA SER A 470 12.82 -15.17 -3.47
C SER A 470 14.25 -14.97 -3.98
N SER A 471 15.24 -15.64 -3.38
CA SER A 471 16.64 -15.64 -3.87
C SER A 471 16.82 -16.33 -5.23
N HIS A 472 15.81 -17.01 -5.76
CA HIS A 472 15.86 -17.72 -7.04
C HIS A 472 15.27 -16.88 -8.18
N VAL A 473 15.89 -15.77 -8.57
CA VAL A 473 15.45 -15.06 -9.79
C VAL A 473 15.81 -15.90 -11.01
N THR A 474 14.81 -16.50 -11.68
CA THR A 474 15.10 -17.56 -12.68
C THR A 474 14.42 -17.37 -14.04
N MET A 475 13.50 -16.42 -14.19
CA MET A 475 12.78 -16.26 -15.46
C MET A 475 12.72 -14.79 -15.87
N TYR A 476 13.15 -14.51 -17.11
CA TYR A 476 13.05 -13.20 -17.70
C TYR A 476 12.61 -13.27 -19.16
N SER A 477 11.95 -12.22 -19.62
CA SER A 477 11.69 -12.00 -21.05
C SER A 477 12.30 -10.66 -21.47
N LYS A 478 12.65 -10.51 -22.75
CA LYS A 478 13.22 -9.27 -23.29
C LYS A 478 12.16 -8.51 -24.10
N ALA A 479 12.03 -7.20 -23.86
CA ALA A 479 11.21 -6.31 -24.69
C ALA A 479 12.03 -5.74 -25.86
N HIS A 480 13.35 -5.66 -25.68
CA HIS A 480 14.33 -5.11 -26.59
C HIS A 480 15.65 -5.90 -26.41
N PRO A 481 16.56 -5.99 -27.40
CA PRO A 481 17.84 -6.68 -27.24
C PRO A 481 18.58 -6.38 -25.93
N ASP A 482 18.50 -5.11 -25.50
CA ASP A 482 19.24 -4.56 -24.35
C ASP A 482 18.37 -4.21 -23.14
N ARG A 483 17.05 -4.47 -23.17
CA ARG A 483 16.12 -4.17 -22.06
C ARG A 483 15.25 -5.37 -21.70
N MET A 484 15.27 -5.71 -20.42
CA MET A 484 14.44 -6.76 -19.84
C MET A 484 13.00 -6.26 -19.75
N LYS A 485 12.03 -7.07 -20.19
CA LYS A 485 10.61 -6.75 -20.03
C LYS A 485 10.08 -7.15 -18.67
N THR A 486 10.45 -8.34 -18.23
CA THR A 486 9.84 -8.98 -17.06
C THR A 486 10.90 -9.77 -16.33
N TYR A 487 10.85 -9.79 -15.00
CA TYR A 487 11.50 -10.80 -14.19
C TYR A 487 10.61 -11.21 -13.03
N LEU A 488 10.76 -12.46 -12.56
CA LEU A 488 9.96 -12.99 -11.46
C LEU A 488 10.76 -13.91 -10.53
N SER A 489 10.24 -14.03 -9.31
CA SER A 489 10.63 -15.02 -8.31
C SER A 489 9.67 -16.20 -8.40
N PRO A 490 10.08 -17.35 -8.96
CA PRO A 490 9.20 -18.48 -9.18
C PRO A 490 8.86 -19.15 -7.84
N ASN A 491 7.61 -19.54 -7.66
CA ASN A 491 7.19 -20.40 -6.56
C ASN A 491 7.68 -21.83 -6.81
N VAL A 492 8.94 -22.12 -6.48
CA VAL A 492 9.53 -23.46 -6.54
C VAL A 492 9.85 -23.90 -5.11
N PRO A 493 8.97 -24.68 -4.46
CA PRO A 493 9.14 -25.12 -3.08
C PRO A 493 10.51 -25.74 -2.82
N ASP A 494 11.18 -25.26 -1.79
CA ASP A 494 12.46 -25.81 -1.32
C ASP A 494 12.25 -26.89 -0.26
N LEU A 495 11.29 -26.65 0.64
CA LEU A 495 10.87 -27.51 1.73
C LEU A 495 9.37 -27.31 2.00
N PHE A 496 8.79 -28.14 2.85
CA PHE A 496 7.47 -27.95 3.42
C PHE A 496 7.44 -28.29 4.91
N LEU A 497 6.51 -27.68 5.63
CA LEU A 497 6.13 -28.03 7.00
C LEU A 497 4.78 -28.76 6.98
N ALA A 498 4.71 -29.91 7.65
CA ALA A 498 3.50 -30.71 7.75
C ALA A 498 3.49 -31.53 9.05
N ALA A 499 2.40 -32.27 9.26
CA ALA A 499 2.38 -33.38 10.20
C ALA A 499 2.45 -34.72 9.44
N LYS A 500 2.97 -35.76 10.11
CA LYS A 500 2.93 -37.14 9.60
C LYS A 500 1.49 -37.64 9.45
N GLU A 501 0.60 -37.19 10.32
CA GLU A 501 -0.79 -37.59 10.37
C GLU A 501 -1.61 -36.91 9.27
N SER A 502 -2.37 -37.70 8.49
CA SER A 502 -3.21 -37.21 7.39
C SER A 502 -4.62 -36.76 7.84
N VAL A 503 -4.79 -36.34 9.10
CA VAL A 503 -6.10 -36.07 9.74
C VAL A 503 -6.51 -34.61 9.74
N LEU A 504 -5.70 -33.75 9.12
CA LEU A 504 -5.86 -32.31 9.11
C LEU A 504 -6.95 -31.89 8.13
N GLU A 505 -7.61 -30.77 8.40
CA GLU A 505 -8.59 -30.11 7.52
C GLU A 505 -7.95 -28.90 6.84
N ALA A 506 -8.67 -28.31 5.88
CA ALA A 506 -8.15 -27.20 5.08
C ALA A 506 -7.67 -26.03 5.96
N PRO A 507 -6.63 -25.29 5.53
CA PRO A 507 -6.14 -24.13 6.26
C PRO A 507 -7.24 -23.07 6.40
N VAL A 508 -7.31 -22.46 7.58
CA VAL A 508 -8.22 -21.35 7.88
C VAL A 508 -7.47 -20.21 8.55
N ILE A 509 -7.83 -18.98 8.20
CA ILE A 509 -7.33 -17.78 8.86
C ILE A 509 -8.09 -17.60 10.17
N VAL A 510 -7.37 -17.42 11.28
CA VAL A 510 -7.96 -17.27 12.63
C VAL A 510 -7.61 -15.93 13.29
N GLY A 511 -6.75 -15.15 12.66
CA GLY A 511 -6.23 -13.89 13.20
C GLY A 511 -5.55 -13.09 12.11
N GLU A 512 -5.68 -11.77 12.14
CA GLU A 512 -4.97 -10.87 11.22
C GLU A 512 -4.42 -9.64 11.97
N GLY A 513 -3.43 -9.01 11.35
CA GLY A 513 -2.93 -7.70 11.74
C GLY A 513 -2.36 -6.98 10.51
N LEU A 514 -1.88 -5.75 10.70
CA LEU A 514 -1.33 -4.94 9.59
C LEU A 514 -0.12 -5.59 8.90
N PHE A 515 0.64 -6.39 9.66
CA PHE A 515 1.91 -6.95 9.21
C PHE A 515 1.86 -8.46 9.00
N GLY A 516 0.72 -9.12 9.23
CA GLY A 516 0.67 -10.58 9.21
C GLY A 516 -0.68 -11.20 9.46
N VAL A 517 -0.69 -12.53 9.43
CA VAL A 517 -1.86 -13.39 9.56
C VAL A 517 -1.52 -14.62 10.39
N HIS A 518 -2.50 -15.17 11.08
CA HIS A 518 -2.44 -16.45 11.76
C HIS A 518 -3.28 -17.46 10.99
N VAL A 519 -2.63 -18.50 10.49
CA VAL A 519 -3.30 -19.58 9.74
C VAL A 519 -3.24 -20.85 10.57
N GLU A 520 -4.36 -21.54 10.71
CA GLU A 520 -4.44 -22.82 11.39
C GLU A 520 -4.82 -23.94 10.45
N VAL A 521 -4.21 -25.09 10.69
CA VAL A 521 -4.60 -26.36 10.10
C VAL A 521 -4.92 -27.29 11.25
N ALA A 522 -6.19 -27.64 11.41
CA ALA A 522 -6.69 -28.42 12.55
C ALA A 522 -7.30 -29.75 12.11
N SER A 523 -7.23 -30.75 12.98
CA SER A 523 -7.95 -32.01 12.84
C SER A 523 -9.26 -31.97 13.62
N ARG A 524 -10.21 -32.84 13.27
CA ARG A 524 -11.46 -33.00 14.03
C ARG A 524 -11.26 -33.40 15.50
N GLY A 525 -10.12 -34.01 15.82
CA GLY A 525 -9.74 -34.40 17.18
C GLY A 525 -9.14 -33.28 18.03
N GLY A 526 -9.03 -32.06 17.49
CA GLY A 526 -8.49 -30.88 18.19
C GLY A 526 -6.97 -30.71 18.08
N ALA A 527 -6.25 -31.66 17.48
CA ALA A 527 -4.82 -31.50 17.17
C ALA A 527 -4.65 -30.49 16.03
N LYS A 528 -3.67 -29.59 16.11
CA LYS A 528 -3.50 -28.51 15.12
C LYS A 528 -2.07 -28.03 14.96
N ILE A 529 -1.81 -27.42 13.81
CA ILE A 529 -0.62 -26.60 13.53
C ILE A 529 -1.07 -25.15 13.33
N SER A 530 -0.51 -24.23 14.11
CA SER A 530 -0.73 -22.78 13.94
C SER A 530 0.50 -22.11 13.33
N PHE A 531 0.31 -21.36 12.26
CA PHE A 531 1.36 -20.65 11.51
C PHE A 531 1.17 -19.13 11.67
N PRO A 532 1.92 -18.46 12.56
CA PRO A 532 2.08 -17.01 12.52
C PRO A 532 2.95 -16.63 11.30
N ILE A 533 2.37 -15.89 10.35
CA ILE A 533 3.01 -15.49 9.10
C ILE A 533 3.05 -13.95 9.07
N PHE A 534 4.24 -13.38 9.10
CA PHE A 534 4.45 -11.94 9.12
C PHE A 534 5.40 -11.50 8.01
N ASN A 535 5.15 -10.30 7.47
CA ASN A 535 6.07 -9.69 6.52
C ASN A 535 7.47 -9.60 7.11
N GLY A 536 8.53 -9.89 6.36
CA GLY A 536 9.92 -9.75 6.82
C GLY A 536 10.39 -10.80 7.82
N MET A 537 9.62 -11.86 8.09
CA MET A 537 10.05 -12.89 9.03
C MET A 537 11.32 -13.61 8.54
N ALA A 538 12.29 -13.80 9.43
CA ALA A 538 13.49 -14.60 9.13
C ALA A 538 13.21 -16.11 9.13
N TYR A 539 12.16 -16.55 9.84
CA TYR A 539 11.80 -17.96 10.01
C TYR A 539 10.33 -18.19 9.68
N ILE A 540 10.06 -19.25 8.90
CA ILE A 540 8.73 -19.86 8.87
C ILE A 540 8.57 -20.70 10.14
N SER A 541 7.48 -20.52 10.87
CA SER A 541 7.27 -21.19 12.16
C SER A 541 5.90 -21.87 12.21
N GLY A 542 5.85 -23.12 12.67
CA GLY A 542 4.62 -23.87 12.93
C GLY A 542 4.57 -24.34 14.38
N ASN A 543 3.50 -24.01 15.09
CA ASN A 543 3.23 -24.46 16.46
C ASN A 543 2.35 -25.71 16.43
N TYR A 544 2.89 -26.85 16.86
CA TYR A 544 2.21 -28.14 16.91
C TYR A 544 1.60 -28.35 18.29
N SER A 545 0.34 -28.78 18.32
CA SER A 545 -0.37 -29.11 19.57
C SER A 545 -1.33 -30.28 19.37
N GLY A 546 -1.66 -30.98 20.45
CA GLY A 546 -2.61 -32.09 20.43
C GLY A 546 -2.08 -33.41 19.85
N GLY A 547 -0.76 -33.62 19.85
CA GLY A 547 -0.15 -34.91 19.52
C GLY A 547 0.17 -35.12 18.03
N LEU A 548 0.52 -34.07 17.31
CA LEU A 548 1.02 -34.18 15.93
C LEU A 548 2.52 -34.49 15.90
N THR A 549 2.94 -35.25 14.91
CA THR A 549 4.36 -35.57 14.66
C THR A 549 4.87 -34.70 13.50
N PRO A 550 5.79 -33.74 13.73
CA PRO A 550 6.30 -32.88 12.67
C PRO A 550 6.96 -33.63 11.53
N LEU A 551 6.72 -33.15 10.31
CA LEU A 551 7.34 -33.57 9.08
C LEU A 551 7.87 -32.33 8.36
N VAL A 552 9.19 -32.26 8.20
CA VAL A 552 9.86 -31.22 7.40
C VAL A 552 10.57 -31.92 6.26
N SER A 553 10.14 -31.70 5.03
CA SER A 553 10.72 -32.43 3.89
C SER A 553 10.58 -31.64 2.60
N HIS A 554 10.90 -32.28 1.48
CA HIS A 554 10.72 -31.75 0.13
C HIS A 554 9.90 -32.74 -0.70
N GLU A 555 9.23 -32.29 -1.76
CA GLU A 555 8.36 -33.16 -2.60
C GLU A 555 9.09 -34.41 -3.10
N HIS A 556 10.38 -34.27 -3.44
CA HIS A 556 11.23 -35.38 -3.88
C HIS A 556 12.12 -35.94 -2.76
N GLY A 557 11.83 -35.64 -1.50
CA GLY A 557 12.65 -35.99 -0.35
C GLY A 557 13.89 -35.12 -0.17
N LEU A 558 14.48 -35.23 1.02
CA LEU A 558 15.72 -34.54 1.39
C LEU A 558 16.92 -35.19 0.68
N GLU A 559 17.93 -34.39 0.36
CA GLU A 559 19.25 -34.90 -0.04
C GLU A 559 20.03 -35.36 1.20
N LYS A 560 20.05 -34.50 2.22
CA LYS A 560 20.83 -34.70 3.44
C LYS A 560 20.25 -33.87 4.58
N GLN A 561 20.42 -34.37 5.80
CA GLN A 561 20.13 -33.69 7.04
C GLN A 561 21.23 -33.96 8.06
N THR A 562 21.66 -32.93 8.77
CA THR A 562 22.71 -33.03 9.79
C THR A 562 22.28 -32.36 11.07
N LYS A 563 22.36 -33.09 12.19
CA LYS A 563 22.17 -32.52 13.52
C LYS A 563 23.38 -31.66 13.88
N ALA A 564 23.16 -30.38 14.13
CA ALA A 564 24.21 -29.45 14.54
C ALA A 564 24.35 -29.42 16.07
N SER A 565 23.22 -29.43 16.79
CA SER A 565 23.13 -29.46 18.25
C SER A 565 21.74 -29.95 18.67
N PRO A 566 21.46 -30.19 19.97
CA PRO A 566 20.11 -30.53 20.42
C PRO A 566 19.08 -29.51 19.91
N GLY A 567 18.03 -30.01 19.25
CA GLY A 567 16.99 -29.17 18.64
C GLY A 567 17.39 -28.40 17.38
N ILE A 568 18.65 -28.43 16.92
CA ILE A 568 19.08 -27.70 15.72
C ILE A 568 19.65 -28.60 14.63
N TRP A 569 19.15 -28.42 13.41
CA TRP A 569 19.49 -29.21 12.24
C TRP A 569 19.78 -28.33 11.02
N SER A 570 20.56 -28.85 10.09
CA SER A 570 20.67 -28.32 8.72
C SER A 570 20.08 -29.35 7.75
N PHE A 571 19.11 -28.92 6.94
CA PHE A 571 18.43 -29.73 5.93
C PHE A 571 18.83 -29.22 4.54
N PHE A 572 19.16 -30.15 3.65
CA PHE A 572 19.53 -29.89 2.26
C PHE A 572 18.49 -30.55 1.36
N ASN A 573 17.88 -29.77 0.47
CA ASN A 573 17.07 -30.32 -0.61
C ASN A 573 17.97 -30.76 -1.77
N ARG A 574 17.39 -31.43 -2.78
CA ARG A 574 18.14 -31.94 -3.95
C ARG A 574 18.72 -30.87 -4.88
N ARG A 575 18.45 -29.58 -4.63
CA ARG A 575 19.09 -28.44 -5.29
C ARG A 575 20.28 -27.90 -4.48
N HIS A 576 20.73 -28.63 -3.45
CA HIS A 576 21.80 -28.25 -2.51
C HIS A 576 21.50 -26.98 -1.70
N ILE A 577 20.22 -26.64 -1.57
CA ILE A 577 19.75 -25.48 -0.82
C ILE A 577 19.61 -25.87 0.64
N GLU A 578 20.31 -25.14 1.52
CA GLU A 578 20.31 -25.36 2.96
C GLU A 578 19.24 -24.53 3.69
N TYR A 579 18.54 -25.18 4.60
CA TYR A 579 17.73 -24.54 5.62
C TYR A 579 18.20 -24.98 7.01
N ARG A 580 18.23 -24.05 7.96
CA ARG A 580 18.27 -24.39 9.39
C ARG A 580 16.87 -24.80 9.83
N VAL A 581 16.78 -25.89 10.58
CA VAL A 581 15.54 -26.41 11.16
C VAL A 581 15.70 -26.48 12.68
N TYR A 582 14.75 -25.88 13.39
CA TYR A 582 14.75 -25.77 14.85
C TYR A 582 13.53 -26.50 15.42
N VAL A 583 13.74 -27.30 16.46
CA VAL A 583 12.67 -27.95 17.24
C VAL A 583 12.69 -27.37 18.64
N LEU A 584 11.59 -26.75 19.04
CA LEU A 584 11.42 -26.08 20.32
C LEU A 584 10.23 -26.69 21.06
N ASN A 585 10.29 -26.73 22.39
CA ASN A 585 9.14 -27.15 23.20
C ASN A 585 8.08 -26.04 23.30
N HIS A 586 6.98 -26.30 24.02
CA HIS A 586 5.92 -25.32 24.29
C HIS A 586 6.38 -24.01 24.98
N LYS A 587 7.57 -24.00 25.62
CA LYS A 587 8.19 -22.79 26.21
C LYS A 587 9.10 -22.06 25.24
N VAL A 588 9.14 -22.49 23.97
CA VAL A 588 9.99 -21.93 22.91
C VAL A 588 11.48 -22.08 23.25
N LEU A 589 11.83 -23.16 23.94
CA LEU A 589 13.22 -23.54 24.23
C LEU A 589 13.64 -24.71 23.36
N LEU A 590 14.90 -24.73 22.92
CA LEU A 590 15.48 -25.87 22.19
C LEU A 590 15.27 -27.19 22.95
N VAL A 591 14.82 -28.20 22.23
CA VAL A 591 14.63 -29.55 22.79
C VAL A 591 15.96 -30.26 23.00
N ASP A 592 15.95 -31.31 23.82
CA ASP A 592 17.13 -32.13 24.10
C ASP A 592 17.46 -33.12 22.95
N ASN A 593 18.40 -34.02 23.22
CA ASN A 593 18.86 -35.00 22.23
C ASN A 593 17.88 -36.15 21.94
N THR A 594 16.75 -36.24 22.64
CA THR A 594 15.76 -37.30 22.38
C THR A 594 14.94 -37.05 21.12
N TYR A 595 14.92 -35.82 20.62
CA TYR A 595 14.23 -35.42 19.40
C TYR A 595 15.14 -35.56 18.18
N GLU A 596 14.80 -36.50 17.31
CA GLU A 596 15.60 -36.90 16.15
C GLU A 596 14.73 -36.92 14.89
N PHE A 597 15.25 -36.38 13.78
CA PHE A 597 14.62 -36.50 12.46
C PHE A 597 15.16 -37.73 11.72
N ASP A 598 14.26 -38.52 11.12
CA ASP A 598 14.64 -39.59 10.20
C ASP A 598 15.11 -39.04 8.83
N THR A 599 15.52 -39.93 7.92
CA THR A 599 15.99 -39.55 6.57
C THR A 599 14.90 -38.98 5.67
N ALA A 600 13.63 -39.15 6.02
CA ALA A 600 12.51 -38.52 5.33
C ALA A 600 12.11 -37.17 5.95
N GLY A 601 12.73 -36.79 7.07
CA GLY A 601 12.43 -35.56 7.80
C GLY A 601 11.23 -35.67 8.73
N ARG A 602 10.87 -36.89 9.16
CA ARG A 602 9.86 -37.10 10.22
C ARG A 602 10.52 -37.05 11.59
N LEU A 603 9.94 -36.29 12.51
CA LEU A 603 10.35 -36.33 13.90
C LEU A 603 10.00 -37.70 14.51
N ASN A 604 10.87 -38.22 15.36
CA ASN A 604 10.71 -39.54 15.98
C ASN A 604 9.58 -39.62 17.03
N GLN A 605 8.99 -38.48 17.40
CA GLN A 605 7.94 -38.39 18.41
C GLN A 605 7.01 -37.19 18.17
N GLN A 606 5.85 -37.22 18.82
CA GLN A 606 4.89 -36.11 18.82
C GLN A 606 5.50 -34.86 19.46
N LEU A 607 5.06 -33.69 19.01
CA LEU A 607 5.51 -32.40 19.52
C LEU A 607 4.33 -31.58 20.04
N ASP A 608 4.50 -31.06 21.25
CA ASP A 608 3.77 -29.89 21.75
C ASP A 608 4.79 -28.74 21.87
N GLY A 609 4.83 -27.88 20.86
CA GLY A 609 5.91 -26.93 20.63
C GLY A 609 6.08 -26.52 19.18
N TRP A 610 7.24 -25.95 18.85
CA TRP A 610 7.45 -25.27 17.59
C TRP A 610 8.45 -26.00 16.70
N VAL A 611 8.17 -26.02 15.40
CA VAL A 611 9.20 -26.23 14.38
C VAL A 611 9.37 -24.95 13.59
N ARG A 612 10.61 -24.51 13.45
CA ARG A 612 10.95 -23.30 12.68
C ARG A 612 11.96 -23.65 11.60
N ILE A 613 11.84 -23.03 10.43
CA ILE A 613 12.85 -23.16 9.36
C ILE A 613 13.30 -21.79 8.88
N ALA A 614 14.57 -21.66 8.55
CA ALA A 614 15.14 -20.45 7.97
C ALA A 614 16.16 -20.78 6.87
N ARG A 615 16.10 -20.03 5.77
CA ARG A 615 17.04 -20.17 4.65
C ARG A 615 18.44 -19.71 5.08
N VAL A 616 19.47 -20.49 4.72
CA VAL A 616 20.89 -20.09 4.84
C VAL A 616 21.37 -19.55 3.50
N LEU A 617 21.71 -18.26 3.44
CA LEU A 617 22.17 -17.58 2.22
C LEU A 617 23.69 -17.42 2.19
N ALA A 618 24.31 -17.23 3.36
CA ALA A 618 25.74 -17.09 3.53
C ALA A 618 26.27 -17.92 4.71
N GLU A 619 27.59 -18.16 4.74
CA GLU A 619 28.23 -19.00 5.75
C GLU A 619 27.95 -18.52 7.19
N GLY A 620 27.95 -17.19 7.39
CA GLY A 620 27.74 -16.55 8.69
C GLY A 620 26.30 -16.59 9.22
N ASP A 621 25.32 -16.87 8.37
CA ASP A 621 23.90 -16.82 8.75
C ASP A 621 23.57 -17.83 9.83
N ARG A 622 24.18 -19.02 9.80
CA ARG A 622 23.88 -20.11 10.75
C ARG A 622 24.01 -19.65 12.19
N LYS A 623 25.08 -18.93 12.52
CA LYS A 623 25.32 -18.43 13.89
C LYS A 623 24.28 -17.40 14.30
N ILE A 624 23.91 -16.50 13.39
CA ILE A 624 22.89 -15.47 13.65
C ILE A 624 21.53 -16.15 13.82
N LEU A 625 21.15 -17.06 12.92
CA LEU A 625 19.90 -17.78 12.98
C LEU A 625 19.79 -18.59 14.28
N ASP A 626 20.84 -19.33 14.66
CA ASP A 626 20.84 -20.13 15.88
C ASP A 626 20.67 -19.27 17.14
N ALA A 627 21.30 -18.09 17.20
CA ALA A 627 21.22 -17.18 18.34
C ALA A 627 19.83 -16.56 18.55
N HIS A 628 18.98 -16.55 17.52
CA HIS A 628 17.65 -15.93 17.53
C HIS A 628 16.51 -16.94 17.38
N ALA A 629 16.82 -18.24 17.33
CA ALA A 629 15.86 -19.33 17.10
C ALA A 629 14.80 -19.49 18.20
N GLU A 630 15.03 -18.97 19.41
CA GLU A 630 14.07 -19.04 20.53
C GLU A 630 13.18 -17.78 20.66
N ALA A 631 13.14 -16.93 19.62
CA ALA A 631 12.25 -15.77 19.54
C ALA A 631 11.30 -15.87 18.33
N VAL A 632 10.04 -16.23 18.57
CA VAL A 632 9.01 -16.39 17.52
C VAL A 632 8.13 -15.15 17.49
N VAL A 633 8.02 -14.48 16.33
CA VAL A 633 7.08 -13.38 16.14
C VAL A 633 5.64 -13.91 16.13
N VAL A 634 4.76 -13.23 16.87
CA VAL A 634 3.33 -13.59 16.97
C VAL A 634 2.41 -12.38 16.81
N GLY A 635 2.98 -11.19 16.60
CA GLY A 635 2.22 -9.97 16.44
C GLY A 635 3.13 -8.79 16.12
N CYS A 636 2.56 -7.74 15.56
CA CYS A 636 3.23 -6.46 15.39
C CYS A 636 2.18 -5.36 15.42
N GLU A 637 2.38 -4.39 16.31
CA GLU A 637 1.58 -3.18 16.37
C GLU A 637 2.32 -2.02 15.70
N LEU A 638 1.55 -1.14 15.06
CA LEU A 638 2.04 0.10 14.50
C LEU A 638 1.84 1.21 15.53
N ASP A 639 2.80 2.13 15.60
CA ASP A 639 2.62 3.42 16.22
C ASP A 639 3.21 4.50 15.31
N VAL A 640 2.43 5.55 15.07
CA VAL A 640 2.87 6.71 14.28
C VAL A 640 2.79 7.93 15.20
N SER A 641 3.94 8.49 15.51
CA SER A 641 4.08 9.67 16.38
C SER A 641 3.16 10.83 15.97
N ALA A 642 2.58 11.55 16.93
CA ALA A 642 1.68 12.69 16.66
C ALA A 642 2.29 13.81 15.81
N ASP A 643 3.61 13.98 15.81
CA ASP A 643 4.29 14.96 14.97
C ASP A 643 4.62 14.41 13.57
N GLY A 644 4.29 13.14 13.30
CA GLY A 644 4.53 12.45 12.03
C GLY A 644 6.00 12.13 11.77
N SER A 645 6.89 12.34 12.74
CA SER A 645 8.35 12.24 12.57
C SER A 645 8.91 10.81 12.72
N GLY A 646 8.14 9.93 13.35
CA GLY A 646 8.52 8.55 13.67
C GLY A 646 7.40 7.55 13.42
N VAL A 647 7.78 6.45 12.76
CA VAL A 647 7.00 5.22 12.59
C VAL A 647 7.70 4.13 13.41
N HIS A 648 6.96 3.48 14.30
CA HIS A 648 7.51 2.48 15.22
C HIS A 648 6.76 1.15 15.08
N TYR A 649 7.51 0.07 14.87
CA TYR A 649 6.98 -1.29 14.88
C TYR A 649 7.20 -1.92 16.24
N LYS A 650 6.11 -2.23 16.92
CA LYS A 650 6.09 -2.87 18.24
C LYS A 650 5.85 -4.36 18.04
N PHE A 651 6.93 -5.09 17.74
CA PHE A 651 6.87 -6.53 17.57
C PHE A 651 6.55 -7.25 18.88
N GLN A 652 5.61 -8.20 18.80
CA GLN A 652 5.28 -9.12 19.86
C GLN A 652 5.93 -10.47 19.55
N LYS A 653 6.55 -11.08 20.57
CA LYS A 653 7.21 -12.38 20.44
C LYS A 653 6.90 -13.30 21.61
N VAL A 654 6.97 -14.60 21.35
CA VAL A 654 7.04 -15.64 22.39
C VAL A 654 8.46 -16.20 22.51
N GLY A 655 8.76 -16.76 23.69
CA GLY A 655 10.07 -17.28 24.07
C GLY A 655 10.87 -16.36 24.99
N PRO A 656 12.11 -16.75 25.37
CA PRO A 656 12.86 -16.10 26.44
C PRO A 656 13.04 -14.59 26.22
N SER A 657 12.85 -13.78 27.26
CA SER A 657 12.99 -12.32 27.17
C SER A 657 14.40 -11.86 26.81
N SER A 658 15.42 -12.68 27.13
CA SER A 658 16.83 -12.45 26.81
C SER A 658 17.14 -12.61 25.31
N VAL A 659 16.33 -13.35 24.56
CA VAL A 659 16.55 -13.61 23.13
C VAL A 659 15.80 -12.57 22.31
N LYS A 660 16.55 -11.75 21.58
CA LYS A 660 15.97 -10.71 20.70
C LYS A 660 15.33 -11.34 19.47
N LEU A 661 14.30 -10.70 18.93
CA LEU A 661 13.72 -11.08 17.64
C LEU A 661 14.71 -10.77 16.51
N LEU A 662 14.87 -11.71 15.57
CA LEU A 662 15.50 -11.47 14.28
C LEU A 662 14.40 -11.26 13.24
N HIS A 663 14.44 -10.13 12.55
CA HIS A 663 13.47 -9.72 11.55
C HIS A 663 14.19 -9.00 10.41
N LEU A 664 13.76 -9.25 9.18
CA LEU A 664 14.35 -8.66 7.99
C LEU A 664 13.65 -7.34 7.67
N ALA A 665 14.38 -6.44 7.04
CA ALA A 665 13.91 -5.14 6.62
C ALA A 665 14.38 -4.87 5.19
N TYR A 666 13.62 -4.07 4.43
CA TYR A 666 14.06 -3.61 3.11
C TYR A 666 15.17 -2.57 3.23
N GLY A 667 15.93 -2.37 2.15
CA GLY A 667 16.98 -1.35 2.11
C GLY A 667 16.44 0.06 2.43
N HIS A 668 15.23 0.37 1.97
CA HIS A 668 14.59 1.67 2.22
C HIS A 668 14.17 1.87 3.68
N HIS A 669 13.91 0.79 4.44
CA HIS A 669 13.67 0.87 5.88
C HIS A 669 14.91 1.40 6.60
N LEU A 670 16.11 1.00 6.18
CA LEU A 670 17.36 1.46 6.80
C LEU A 670 17.57 2.97 6.66
N GLN A 671 17.04 3.57 5.58
CA GLN A 671 17.16 5.00 5.33
C GLN A 671 16.10 5.82 6.09
N LEU A 672 14.92 5.24 6.32
CA LEU A 672 13.75 5.92 6.89
C LEU A 672 13.56 5.67 8.38
N MET A 673 13.98 4.51 8.87
CA MET A 673 13.95 4.16 10.28
C MET A 673 15.35 4.45 10.82
N GLY A 674 15.49 5.49 11.64
CA GLY A 674 16.75 5.83 12.30
C GLY A 674 17.19 4.71 13.24
N MET A 675 17.86 3.70 12.70
CA MET A 675 18.49 2.59 13.43
C MET A 675 19.92 2.92 13.84
#